data_AF-A0ABD3YJN1-F1
#
_entry.id   AF-A0ABD3YJN1-F1
#
_cell.length_a   1.000
_cell.length_b   1.000
_cell.length_c   1.000
_cell.angle_alpha   90.00
_cell.angle_beta   90.00
_cell.angle_gamma   90.00
#
_symmetry.space_group_name_H-M   'P 1'
#
loop_
_entity.id
_entity.type
_entity.pdbx_description
1 polymer ?
#
loop_
_entity_poly.entity_id
_entity_poly.type
_entity_poly.pdbx_seq_one_letter_code
_entity_poly.pdbx_strand_id
1 'polypeptide(L)'
;MTTLNSQQPPLPLLRTKLFPPRTDGALLLPRRALIDRLFAARQQRALILSAPAGFGKSTVLSLFRERLLASGALVAWLSCDEGDSEPQRLLQYLVESIRSVVPGFGANTSNLLQSDMTLPLEGLLDAFLADLKRIDGALYLFLDDFHQIRHPALQPGARYLIEHLPDNVRLVTSTRYRPRFLVDEPALAPWAFCLNGADLRLTREEADTYLLELKGLQLDDAELGLLYKRTEGWITALHLAALALARHSDREGFLRGLSGTERDIADYLAEDVLASLPPALQQFLDQTSVLDEFCAELCNALTGRRDGLDMLMRLQNEQLFIIPLDDTREWFRYHHLFADFLQGRLARSADPTPLLNAAARWCESRDMADRAVRYALRARDYAFAADLLERQGARLIAGNRVYSILGMLGGIPAEVIREHPVFQIFYAWQLAFEQKFAEAEALIEELSARLLMGQGKARNFGLAELLAVAQVLKALVLLYQDKLEASLKVSRQWLALVPANQPVFRASLACILAAAHALLGDYAEAAGAIGVARECLRMADSEYLQVVASMIEALICKESGELERGRTIAEGARSRVERVFGRRSRVGGPLALAYADILYEQDRHAAILAELPLATTWRDVATPMELISRGQLVMAKARFFAGEAEQGLAQLDEWLAGLQSPGYERVYALAMGCKVQLLLWLRRPNEAERVCLQLARHLSGLSAERYADAQAALALAEARVALSERRAERAQQRLESALAANASPYQRDRRLRLALLLSVAYWQKGNSEKAFALFAPTLEEAWNQGYRRLFQDDAIWLLPFWDAWREAEPKRAAAWQGVAELLREQCRRLSVDPAGFEENQDVSHREREILRLVAAGLSNRDIAQAVHLSEATIKWHLHNLFAKLGVRSRTQAVLKGKSLGLLSEA
;
A
#
# COMPACT_ATOMS: atom_id res chain seq x y z
N MET A 1 -15.36 9.10 -40.56
CA MET A 1 -14.21 10.04 -40.49
C MET A 1 -14.57 11.18 -39.55
N THR A 2 -14.23 11.02 -38.27
CA THR A 2 -13.85 12.06 -37.30
C THR A 2 -13.36 11.27 -36.09
N THR A 3 -12.05 11.13 -35.99
CA THR A 3 -11.34 10.47 -34.90
C THR A 3 -11.57 11.27 -33.62
N LEU A 4 -12.46 10.78 -32.74
CA LEU A 4 -12.53 11.23 -31.35
C LEU A 4 -11.25 10.77 -30.66
N ASN A 5 -10.27 11.67 -30.60
CA ASN A 5 -9.12 11.56 -29.71
C ASN A 5 -9.68 11.51 -28.27
N SER A 6 -9.79 10.32 -27.69
CA SER A 6 -10.21 10.08 -26.32
C SER A 6 -9.08 10.36 -25.34
N GLN A 7 -8.42 11.52 -25.46
CA GLN A 7 -7.72 12.10 -24.31
C GLN A 7 -8.81 12.72 -23.44
N GLN A 8 -9.19 12.02 -22.37
CA GLN A 8 -10.03 12.62 -21.33
C GLN A 8 -9.33 13.91 -20.89
N PRO A 9 -9.96 15.09 -20.99
CA PRO A 9 -9.38 16.29 -20.41
C PRO A 9 -9.25 16.03 -18.89
N PRO A 10 -8.10 16.34 -18.27
CA PRO A 10 -8.00 16.28 -16.81
C PRO A 10 -9.15 17.10 -16.23
N LEU A 11 -9.93 16.50 -15.32
CA LEU A 11 -11.06 17.16 -14.66
C LEU A 11 -10.58 18.52 -14.15
N PRO A 12 -11.35 19.61 -14.38
CA PRO A 12 -10.89 20.96 -14.12
C PRO A 12 -10.50 21.11 -12.65
N LEU A 13 -9.21 21.34 -12.39
CA LEU A 13 -8.73 21.72 -11.07
C LEU A 13 -9.15 23.15 -10.79
N LEU A 14 -9.57 23.42 -9.56
CA LEU A 14 -9.92 24.77 -9.14
C LEU A 14 -8.66 25.60 -9.03
N ARG A 15 -8.44 26.46 -10.01
CA ARG A 15 -7.27 27.36 -10.04
C ARG A 15 -7.20 28.27 -8.82
N THR A 16 -8.35 28.61 -8.24
CA THR A 16 -8.48 29.40 -7.01
C THR A 16 -7.67 28.84 -5.84
N LYS A 17 -7.49 27.51 -5.77
CA LYS A 17 -6.72 26.85 -4.72
C LYS A 17 -5.22 27.02 -4.86
N LEU A 18 -4.74 27.36 -6.06
CA LEU A 18 -3.33 27.47 -6.39
C LEU A 18 -2.73 28.84 -5.99
N PHE A 19 -3.55 29.71 -5.40
CA PHE A 19 -3.18 31.06 -5.01
C PHE A 19 -3.52 31.31 -3.54
N PRO A 20 -2.74 32.16 -2.84
CA PRO A 20 -3.11 32.63 -1.52
C PRO A 20 -4.40 33.45 -1.60
N PRO A 21 -5.20 33.50 -0.52
CA PRO A 21 -6.33 34.42 -0.44
C PRO A 21 -5.85 35.86 -0.68
N ARG A 22 -6.35 36.50 -1.74
CA ARG A 22 -5.90 37.83 -2.19
C ARG A 22 -6.07 38.87 -1.09
N THR A 23 -5.03 39.69 -0.91
CA THR A 23 -4.99 40.85 -0.01
C THR A 23 -4.87 42.18 -0.77
N ASP A 24 -5.01 42.15 -2.10
CA ASP A 24 -4.78 43.30 -2.97
C ASP A 24 -5.68 44.50 -2.61
N GLY A 25 -5.03 45.54 -2.08
CA GLY A 25 -5.64 46.81 -1.66
C GLY A 25 -5.92 46.92 -0.16
N ALA A 26 -5.89 45.82 0.60
CA ALA A 26 -6.00 45.87 2.05
C ALA A 26 -4.60 46.02 2.65
N LEU A 27 -4.37 47.12 3.38
CA LEU A 27 -3.17 47.28 4.19
C LEU A 27 -3.11 46.10 5.19
N LEU A 28 -2.06 45.29 5.09
CA LEU A 28 -1.78 44.22 6.06
C LEU A 28 -0.83 44.75 7.13
N LEU A 29 -1.02 44.27 8.36
CA LEU A 29 -0.05 44.52 9.42
C LEU A 29 1.25 43.78 9.06
N PRO A 30 2.40 44.46 8.95
CA PRO A 30 3.61 43.90 8.35
C PRO A 30 4.32 42.83 9.22
N ARG A 31 4.05 42.80 10.54
CA ARG A 31 4.58 41.79 11.49
C ARG A 31 6.07 41.46 11.34
N ARG A 32 6.91 42.48 11.18
CA ARG A 32 8.33 42.34 10.76
C ARG A 32 9.11 41.33 11.59
N ALA A 33 9.03 41.41 12.93
CA ALA A 33 9.76 40.50 13.83
C ALA A 33 9.41 39.01 13.63
N LEU A 34 8.13 38.71 13.38
CA LEU A 34 7.68 37.34 13.15
C LEU A 34 8.15 36.82 11.78
N ILE A 35 8.05 37.66 10.74
CA ILE A 35 8.49 37.31 9.40
C ILE A 35 10.02 37.14 9.35
N ASP A 36 10.78 37.96 10.08
CA ASP A 36 12.23 37.82 10.20
C ASP A 36 12.63 36.51 10.89
N ARG A 37 11.90 36.07 11.94
CA ARG A 37 12.09 34.74 12.56
C ARG A 37 11.86 33.61 11.54
N LEU A 38 10.77 33.66 10.76
CA LEU A 38 10.51 32.66 9.71
C LEU A 38 11.58 32.68 8.62
N PHE A 39 12.01 33.86 8.20
CA PHE A 39 13.03 34.02 7.17
C PHE A 39 14.42 33.55 7.63
N ALA A 40 14.77 33.73 8.90
CA ALA A 40 15.99 33.15 9.48
C ALA A 40 15.95 31.61 9.46
N ALA A 41 14.77 31.01 9.69
CA ALA A 41 14.56 29.57 9.67
C ALA A 41 14.33 28.96 8.27
N ARG A 42 14.35 29.76 7.19
CA ARG A 42 13.96 29.34 5.82
C ARG A 42 14.75 28.16 5.22
N GLN A 43 15.86 27.79 5.82
CA GLN A 43 16.68 26.64 5.39
C GLN A 43 16.19 25.30 5.96
N GLN A 44 15.33 25.33 6.98
CA GLN A 44 14.73 24.13 7.56
C GLN A 44 13.79 23.44 6.57
N ARG A 45 13.86 22.11 6.47
CA ARG A 45 13.09 21.33 5.47
C ARG A 45 11.59 21.55 5.58
N ALA A 46 11.08 21.76 6.79
CA ALA A 46 9.68 22.10 7.03
C ALA A 46 9.53 23.32 7.96
N LEU A 47 8.64 24.24 7.59
CA LEU A 47 8.18 25.35 8.43
C LEU A 47 6.68 25.18 8.71
N ILE A 48 6.29 25.19 9.98
CA ILE A 48 4.96 24.74 10.41
C ILE A 48 4.32 25.79 11.33
N LEU A 49 3.18 26.33 10.91
CA LEU A 49 2.35 27.23 11.71
C LEU A 49 1.19 26.43 12.29
N SER A 50 1.25 26.10 13.58
CA SER A 50 0.24 25.31 14.27
C SER A 50 -0.54 26.16 15.27
N ALA A 51 -1.75 26.57 14.90
CA ALA A 51 -2.62 27.34 15.78
C ALA A 51 -4.10 27.15 15.44
N PRO A 52 -5.03 27.33 16.40
CA PRO A 52 -6.47 27.28 16.15
C PRO A 52 -6.95 28.22 15.03
N ALA A 53 -8.21 28.09 14.63
CA ALA A 53 -8.80 29.00 13.66
C ALA A 53 -8.76 30.45 14.18
N GLY A 54 -8.66 31.43 13.27
CA GLY A 54 -8.64 32.86 13.64
C GLY A 54 -7.31 33.44 14.15
N PHE A 55 -6.22 32.68 14.19
CA PHE A 55 -4.90 33.19 14.59
C PHE A 55 -4.10 33.86 13.45
N GLY A 56 -4.71 34.09 12.28
CA GLY A 56 -4.04 34.77 11.16
C GLY A 56 -2.96 33.96 10.43
N LYS A 57 -2.99 32.62 10.52
CA LYS A 57 -2.01 31.72 9.88
C LYS A 57 -1.82 31.99 8.38
N SER A 58 -2.91 32.00 7.61
CA SER A 58 -2.89 32.25 6.16
C SER A 58 -2.35 33.63 5.80
N THR A 59 -2.60 34.65 6.64
CA THR A 59 -2.05 36.00 6.48
C THR A 59 -0.55 36.02 6.71
N VAL A 60 -0.06 35.36 7.76
CA VAL A 60 1.39 35.24 8.01
C VAL A 60 2.09 34.47 6.90
N LEU A 61 1.47 33.39 6.38
CA LEU A 61 1.99 32.68 5.21
C LEU A 61 2.06 33.59 3.97
N SER A 62 1.06 34.44 3.75
CA SER A 62 1.05 35.39 2.63
C SER A 62 2.18 36.42 2.73
N LEU A 63 2.39 37.02 3.90
CA LEU A 63 3.52 37.93 4.17
C LEU A 63 4.88 37.23 4.01
N PHE A 64 4.99 35.99 4.47
CA PHE A 64 6.22 35.21 4.33
C PHE A 64 6.51 34.87 2.86
N ARG A 65 5.48 34.52 2.09
CA ARG A 65 5.57 34.33 0.65
C ARG A 65 6.11 35.58 -0.06
N GLU A 66 5.58 36.77 0.25
CA GLU A 66 6.08 38.02 -0.34
C GLU A 66 7.57 38.23 -0.05
N ARG A 67 8.00 37.97 1.20
CA ARG A 67 9.40 38.07 1.59
C ARG A 67 10.30 37.07 0.84
N LEU A 68 9.83 35.85 0.60
CA LEU A 68 10.53 34.83 -0.17
C LEU A 68 10.63 35.20 -1.66
N LEU A 69 9.54 35.67 -2.26
CA LEU A 69 9.52 36.14 -3.65
C LEU A 69 10.49 37.31 -3.85
N ALA A 70 10.52 38.26 -2.92
CA ALA A 70 11.48 39.37 -2.93
C ALA A 70 12.96 38.92 -2.84
N SER A 71 13.21 37.70 -2.34
CA SER A 71 14.54 37.08 -2.31
C SER A 71 14.88 36.24 -3.54
N GLY A 72 13.98 36.18 -4.54
CA GLY A 72 14.16 35.42 -5.78
C GLY A 72 13.81 33.94 -5.70
N ALA A 73 13.13 33.50 -4.63
CA ALA A 73 12.69 32.10 -4.50
C ALA A 73 11.40 31.83 -5.28
N LEU A 74 11.21 30.58 -5.70
CA LEU A 74 9.97 30.09 -6.29
C LEU A 74 9.00 29.69 -5.17
N VAL A 75 7.74 30.10 -5.25
CA VAL A 75 6.72 29.78 -4.24
C VAL A 75 5.46 29.22 -4.91
N ALA A 76 5.24 27.92 -4.74
CA ALA A 76 4.00 27.25 -5.16
C ALA A 76 3.03 27.21 -3.98
N TRP A 77 1.75 27.51 -4.22
CA TRP A 77 0.73 27.58 -3.17
C TRP A 77 -0.39 26.57 -3.42
N LEU A 78 -0.84 25.92 -2.35
CA LEU A 78 -2.04 25.10 -2.33
C LEU A 78 -2.84 25.37 -1.05
N SER A 79 -4.08 25.84 -1.23
CA SER A 79 -5.09 25.91 -0.18
C SER A 79 -5.80 24.55 -0.08
N CYS A 80 -5.61 23.82 1.02
CA CYS A 80 -6.15 22.48 1.20
C CYS A 80 -7.62 22.49 1.63
N ASP A 81 -8.40 21.54 1.13
CA ASP A 81 -9.75 21.21 1.60
C ASP A 81 -9.91 19.71 1.88
N GLU A 82 -11.06 19.30 2.44
CA GLU A 82 -11.32 17.90 2.78
C GLU A 82 -11.30 16.98 1.54
N GLY A 83 -11.68 17.49 0.37
CA GLY A 83 -11.68 16.75 -0.88
C GLY A 83 -10.28 16.36 -1.33
N ASP A 84 -9.25 17.11 -0.92
CA ASP A 84 -7.84 16.78 -1.18
C ASP A 84 -7.29 15.66 -0.28
N SER A 85 -8.10 15.11 0.63
CA SER A 85 -7.69 13.92 1.38
C SER A 85 -7.41 12.72 0.45
N GLU A 86 -7.95 12.72 -0.76
CA GLU A 86 -7.60 11.73 -1.77
C GLU A 86 -6.14 11.91 -2.27
N PRO A 87 -5.24 10.93 -2.09
CA PRO A 87 -3.81 11.15 -2.33
C PRO A 87 -3.45 11.54 -3.77
N GLN A 88 -4.11 10.94 -4.77
CA GLN A 88 -3.88 11.29 -6.18
C GLN A 88 -4.34 12.71 -6.49
N ARG A 89 -5.48 13.14 -5.92
CA ARG A 89 -5.99 14.50 -6.10
C ARG A 89 -5.06 15.53 -5.45
N LEU A 90 -4.57 15.25 -4.24
CA LEU A 90 -3.58 16.12 -3.59
C LEU A 90 -2.34 16.29 -4.47
N LEU A 91 -1.84 15.19 -5.06
CA LEU A 91 -0.70 15.23 -5.97
C LEU A 91 -1.00 15.96 -7.28
N GLN A 92 -2.20 15.83 -7.86
CA GLN A 92 -2.62 16.62 -9.02
C GLN A 92 -2.56 18.12 -8.70
N TYR A 93 -3.10 18.54 -7.55
CA TYR A 93 -3.04 19.94 -7.12
C TYR A 93 -1.62 20.41 -6.83
N LEU A 94 -0.78 19.57 -6.19
CA LEU A 94 0.63 19.88 -5.98
C LEU A 94 1.37 20.08 -7.30
N VAL A 95 1.16 19.18 -8.27
CA VAL A 95 1.75 19.30 -9.61
C VAL A 95 1.32 20.60 -10.28
N GLU A 96 0.03 20.94 -10.27
CA GLU A 96 -0.41 22.19 -10.89
C GLU A 96 0.03 23.44 -10.12
N SER A 97 0.12 23.38 -8.79
CA SER A 97 0.65 24.48 -7.98
C SER A 97 2.09 24.80 -8.36
N ILE A 98 2.92 23.77 -8.59
CA ILE A 98 4.31 23.95 -9.01
C ILE A 98 4.36 24.34 -10.47
N ARG A 99 3.54 23.75 -11.34
CA ARG A 99 3.48 24.11 -12.76
C ARG A 99 3.13 25.58 -13.00
N SER A 100 2.37 26.18 -12.08
CA SER A 100 2.05 27.61 -12.12
C SER A 100 3.28 28.52 -11.99
N VAL A 101 4.36 28.04 -11.35
CA VAL A 101 5.62 28.78 -11.15
C VAL A 101 6.82 28.20 -11.93
N VAL A 102 6.77 26.91 -12.27
CA VAL A 102 7.76 26.19 -13.08
C VAL A 102 7.05 25.54 -14.28
N PRO A 103 6.98 26.22 -15.43
CA PRO A 103 6.32 25.69 -16.62
C PRO A 103 6.86 24.31 -17.03
N GLY A 104 5.96 23.37 -17.34
CA GLY A 104 6.33 22.01 -17.75
C GLY A 104 6.63 21.04 -16.61
N PHE A 105 6.53 21.45 -15.35
CA PHE A 105 6.70 20.56 -14.21
C PHE A 105 5.70 19.39 -14.19
N GLY A 106 6.16 18.24 -13.68
CA GLY A 106 5.28 17.14 -13.28
C GLY A 106 4.78 16.26 -14.42
N ALA A 107 5.41 16.28 -15.61
CA ALA A 107 4.96 15.46 -16.74
C ALA A 107 4.93 13.96 -16.40
N ASN A 108 5.91 13.48 -15.64
CA ASN A 108 5.97 12.08 -15.24
C ASN A 108 4.87 11.74 -14.23
N THR A 109 4.73 12.55 -13.17
CA THR A 109 3.64 12.38 -12.20
C THR A 109 2.26 12.51 -12.85
N SER A 110 2.05 13.47 -13.76
CA SER A 110 0.77 13.69 -14.45
C SER A 110 0.37 12.50 -15.32
N ASN A 111 1.30 11.89 -16.06
CA ASN A 111 1.00 10.69 -16.84
C ASN A 111 0.50 9.53 -15.96
N LEU A 112 1.11 9.38 -14.78
CA LEU A 112 0.68 8.38 -13.81
C LEU A 112 -0.69 8.68 -13.20
N LEU A 113 -0.93 9.95 -12.88
CA LEU A 113 -2.20 10.42 -12.32
C LEU A 113 -3.37 10.39 -13.31
N GLN A 114 -3.08 10.41 -14.62
CA GLN A 114 -4.06 10.30 -15.71
C GLN A 114 -4.33 8.84 -16.13
N SER A 115 -3.60 7.87 -15.58
CA SER A 115 -3.87 6.46 -15.86
C SER A 115 -5.16 6.00 -15.16
N ASP A 116 -6.00 5.22 -15.85
CA ASP A 116 -7.29 4.69 -15.36
C ASP A 116 -7.18 3.68 -14.19
N MET A 117 -6.04 3.64 -13.49
CA MET A 117 -5.73 2.63 -12.46
C MET A 117 -5.29 3.25 -11.12
N THR A 118 -5.69 2.60 -10.02
CA THR A 118 -5.28 2.93 -8.66
C THR A 118 -3.81 2.57 -8.43
N LEU A 119 -2.91 3.56 -8.50
CA LEU A 119 -1.51 3.40 -8.10
C LEU A 119 -1.34 3.57 -6.58
N PRO A 120 -0.39 2.86 -5.95
CA PRO A 120 -0.03 3.11 -4.56
C PRO A 120 0.50 4.53 -4.40
N LEU A 121 0.10 5.20 -3.31
CA LEU A 121 0.47 6.59 -3.03
C LEU A 121 1.98 6.82 -3.13
N GLU A 122 2.79 5.91 -2.63
CA GLU A 122 4.23 6.11 -2.56
C GLU A 122 4.91 5.97 -3.92
N GLY A 123 4.37 5.14 -4.82
CA GLY A 123 4.81 5.13 -6.21
C GLY A 123 4.54 6.47 -6.92
N LEU A 124 3.44 7.14 -6.57
CA LEU A 124 3.15 8.49 -7.04
C LEU A 124 4.06 9.54 -6.38
N LEU A 125 4.37 9.39 -5.08
CA LEU A 125 5.32 10.26 -4.38
C LEU A 125 6.74 10.15 -4.94
N ASP A 126 7.19 8.95 -5.33
CA ASP A 126 8.50 8.76 -5.94
C ASP A 126 8.61 9.43 -7.31
N ALA A 127 7.58 9.30 -8.14
CA ALA A 127 7.52 10.01 -9.41
C ALA A 127 7.50 11.54 -9.18
N PHE A 128 6.76 12.02 -8.18
CA PHE A 128 6.72 13.43 -7.80
C PHE A 128 8.07 13.94 -7.29
N LEU A 129 8.75 13.18 -6.43
CA LEU A 129 10.11 13.47 -5.94
C LEU A 129 11.13 13.47 -7.07
N ALA A 130 11.01 12.58 -8.06
CA ALA A 130 11.86 12.55 -9.24
C ALA A 130 11.66 13.80 -10.11
N ASP A 131 10.42 14.28 -10.25
CA ASP A 131 10.14 15.53 -10.95
C ASP A 131 10.66 16.74 -10.16
N LEU A 132 10.56 16.75 -8.82
CA LEU A 132 11.11 17.82 -7.97
C LEU A 132 12.64 17.94 -8.08
N LYS A 133 13.37 16.83 -8.23
CA LYS A 133 14.83 16.83 -8.39
C LYS A 133 15.31 17.53 -9.66
N ARG A 134 14.43 17.74 -10.65
CA ARG A 134 14.74 18.41 -11.92
C ARG A 134 14.60 19.92 -11.85
N ILE A 135 14.12 20.47 -10.72
CA ILE A 135 13.92 21.91 -10.56
C ILE A 135 15.23 22.57 -10.15
N ASP A 136 15.63 23.60 -10.88
CA ASP A 136 16.73 24.49 -10.51
C ASP A 136 16.22 25.62 -9.60
N GLY A 137 17.01 25.98 -8.58
CA GLY A 137 16.69 27.07 -7.65
C GLY A 137 15.83 26.64 -6.45
N ALA A 138 15.65 27.55 -5.49
CA ALA A 138 14.93 27.27 -4.25
C ALA A 138 13.41 27.32 -4.44
N LEU A 139 12.73 26.21 -4.19
CA LEU A 139 11.27 26.08 -4.26
C LEU A 139 10.67 25.91 -2.86
N TYR A 140 9.66 26.72 -2.54
CA TYR A 140 8.86 26.60 -1.33
C TYR A 140 7.45 26.16 -1.69
N LEU A 141 7.03 25.02 -1.13
CA LEU A 141 5.70 24.44 -1.29
C LEU A 141 4.83 24.87 -0.11
N PHE A 142 3.85 25.73 -0.35
CA PHE A 142 2.93 26.23 0.68
C PHE A 142 1.66 25.36 0.70
N LEU A 143 1.38 24.73 1.84
CA LEU A 143 0.16 23.99 2.13
C LEU A 143 -0.64 24.69 3.23
N ASP A 144 -1.60 25.52 2.84
CA ASP A 144 -2.48 26.21 3.78
C ASP A 144 -3.64 25.29 4.19
N ASP A 145 -4.00 25.29 5.47
CA ASP A 145 -5.05 24.47 6.06
C ASP A 145 -4.84 22.94 5.94
N PHE A 146 -3.60 22.46 6.10
CA PHE A 146 -3.23 21.04 5.99
C PHE A 146 -4.00 20.09 6.92
N HIS A 147 -4.54 20.58 8.04
CA HIS A 147 -5.43 19.82 8.94
C HIS A 147 -6.72 19.28 8.29
N GLN A 148 -7.08 19.77 7.10
CA GLN A 148 -8.19 19.27 6.29
C GLN A 148 -7.87 17.93 5.59
N ILE A 149 -6.58 17.62 5.44
CA ILE A 149 -6.10 16.38 4.83
C ILE A 149 -6.10 15.26 5.90
N ARG A 150 -7.02 14.31 5.80
CA ARG A 150 -7.29 13.32 6.86
C ARG A 150 -7.03 11.87 6.49
N HIS A 151 -6.60 11.60 5.26
CA HIS A 151 -6.42 10.23 4.79
C HIS A 151 -5.30 9.50 5.56
N PRO A 152 -5.54 8.28 6.08
CA PRO A 152 -4.57 7.55 6.89
C PRO A 152 -3.22 7.35 6.19
N ALA A 153 -3.21 7.03 4.89
CA ALA A 153 -1.98 6.85 4.13
C ALA A 153 -1.18 8.16 3.87
N LEU A 154 -1.83 9.33 3.94
CA LEU A 154 -1.15 10.61 3.68
C LEU A 154 -0.26 11.04 4.85
N GLN A 155 -0.48 10.54 6.07
CA GLN A 155 0.39 10.87 7.20
C GLN A 155 1.79 10.22 7.05
N PRO A 156 1.94 8.89 6.84
CA PRO A 156 3.22 8.29 6.46
C PRO A 156 3.78 8.88 5.17
N GLY A 157 2.92 9.15 4.17
CA GLY A 157 3.32 9.75 2.90
C GLY A 157 3.93 11.15 3.04
N ALA A 158 3.37 12.01 3.90
CA ALA A 158 3.90 13.34 4.17
C ALA A 158 5.26 13.29 4.86
N ARG A 159 5.43 12.39 5.85
CA ARG A 159 6.74 12.13 6.47
C ARG A 159 7.76 11.68 5.43
N TYR A 160 7.40 10.69 4.63
CA TYR A 160 8.24 10.17 3.56
C TYR A 160 8.68 11.28 2.59
N LEU A 161 7.73 12.12 2.15
CA LEU A 161 8.02 13.26 1.28
C LEU A 161 9.06 14.19 1.91
N ILE A 162 8.84 14.64 3.16
CA ILE A 162 9.73 15.59 3.83
C ILE A 162 11.14 15.02 4.05
N GLU A 163 11.25 13.74 4.39
CA GLU A 163 12.54 13.05 4.56
C GLU A 163 13.32 12.94 3.24
N HIS A 164 12.62 12.90 2.10
CA HIS A 164 13.21 12.70 0.77
C HIS A 164 13.18 13.93 -0.14
N LEU A 165 12.70 15.08 0.36
CA LEU A 165 12.71 16.34 -0.39
C LEU A 165 14.15 16.68 -0.84
N PRO A 166 14.33 17.13 -2.10
CA PRO A 166 15.60 17.68 -2.55
C PRO A 166 16.07 18.86 -1.68
N ASP A 167 17.38 19.09 -1.59
CA ASP A 167 17.96 20.15 -0.75
C ASP A 167 17.59 21.56 -1.19
N ASN A 168 16.99 21.74 -2.37
CA ASN A 168 16.46 23.02 -2.85
C ASN A 168 14.93 23.16 -2.67
N VAL A 169 14.23 22.15 -2.16
CA VAL A 169 12.77 22.18 -1.94
C VAL A 169 12.45 22.23 -0.45
N ARG A 170 11.49 23.07 -0.06
CA ARG A 170 11.06 23.28 1.33
C ARG A 170 9.55 23.22 1.45
N LEU A 171 9.06 22.64 2.54
CA LEU A 171 7.63 22.60 2.84
C LEU A 171 7.28 23.70 3.84
N VAL A 172 6.25 24.48 3.56
CA VAL A 172 5.70 25.49 4.46
C VAL A 172 4.22 25.17 4.65
N THR A 173 3.76 25.01 5.89
CA THR A 173 2.37 24.57 6.11
C THR A 173 1.70 25.28 7.29
N SER A 174 0.39 25.49 7.16
CA SER A 174 -0.48 25.87 8.28
C SER A 174 -1.40 24.73 8.70
N THR A 175 -1.65 24.62 10.00
CA THR A 175 -2.50 23.57 10.57
C THR A 175 -3.17 24.05 11.86
N ARG A 176 -4.32 23.46 12.21
CA ARG A 176 -5.00 23.72 13.50
C ARG A 176 -4.30 23.02 14.66
N TYR A 177 -3.64 21.91 14.39
CA TYR A 177 -2.97 21.09 15.39
C TYR A 177 -1.68 20.50 14.84
N ARG A 178 -0.67 20.39 15.72
CA ARG A 178 0.24 19.25 15.87
C ARG A 178 0.05 18.07 14.90
N PRO A 179 0.60 18.01 13.67
CA PRO A 179 0.54 16.79 12.87
C PRO A 179 1.22 15.63 13.63
N ARG A 180 0.56 14.46 13.72
CA ARG A 180 1.02 13.32 14.54
C ARG A 180 2.43 12.85 14.20
N PHE A 181 2.80 12.87 12.92
CA PHE A 181 4.14 12.50 12.45
C PHE A 181 5.28 13.39 12.99
N LEU A 182 4.98 14.50 13.67
CA LEU A 182 5.94 15.35 14.39
C LEU A 182 5.91 15.17 15.91
N VAL A 183 4.86 14.51 16.43
CA VAL A 183 4.61 14.35 17.87
C VAL A 183 5.22 13.04 18.40
N ASP A 184 5.22 11.99 17.59
CA ASP A 184 5.52 10.63 18.05
C ASP A 184 7.01 10.37 18.35
N GLU A 185 7.94 11.22 17.88
CA GLU A 185 9.39 11.13 18.20
C GLU A 185 10.08 12.52 18.28
N PRO A 186 9.96 13.25 19.41
CA PRO A 186 10.49 14.62 19.54
C PRO A 186 12.02 14.74 19.37
N ALA A 187 12.76 13.66 19.61
CA ALA A 187 14.22 13.62 19.47
C ALA A 187 14.72 13.52 18.01
N LEU A 188 13.84 13.23 17.05
CA LEU A 188 14.17 12.91 15.65
C LEU A 188 13.79 14.00 14.63
N ALA A 189 13.31 15.17 15.06
CA ALA A 189 12.87 16.24 14.16
C ALA A 189 13.75 17.53 14.15
N PRO A 190 15.08 17.47 13.97
CA PRO A 190 15.92 18.67 13.85
C PRO A 190 15.68 19.45 12.54
N TRP A 191 14.88 18.90 11.62
CA TRP A 191 14.63 19.44 10.28
C TRP A 191 13.39 20.34 10.18
N ALA A 192 12.63 20.53 11.27
CA ALA A 192 11.39 21.32 11.29
C ALA A 192 11.49 22.55 12.20
N PHE A 193 10.94 23.67 11.73
CA PHE A 193 10.72 24.89 12.52
C PHE A 193 9.23 25.11 12.76
N CYS A 194 8.81 25.23 14.02
CA CYS A 194 7.39 25.29 14.40
C CYS A 194 7.06 26.59 15.14
N LEU A 195 6.00 27.28 14.70
CA LEU A 195 5.35 28.37 15.42
C LEU A 195 4.01 27.89 15.99
N ASN A 196 3.69 28.32 17.21
CA ASN A 196 2.43 27.99 17.87
C ASN A 196 1.46 29.19 17.93
N GLY A 197 0.27 28.98 18.50
CA GLY A 197 -0.73 30.06 18.65
C GLY A 197 -0.23 31.28 19.43
N ALA A 198 0.60 31.09 20.46
CA ALA A 198 1.16 32.20 21.24
C ALA A 198 2.16 33.03 20.42
N ASP A 199 2.97 32.41 19.54
CA ASP A 199 3.86 33.13 18.62
C ASP A 199 3.08 33.97 17.59
N LEU A 200 1.84 33.59 17.28
CA LEU A 200 0.98 34.27 16.31
C LEU A 200 0.14 35.40 16.92
N ARG A 201 0.07 35.53 18.25
CA ARG A 201 -0.63 36.65 18.91
C ARG A 201 0.04 37.97 18.51
N LEU A 202 -0.77 39.00 18.31
CA LEU A 202 -0.25 40.36 18.13
C LEU A 202 0.32 40.86 19.46
N THR A 203 1.47 41.52 19.40
CA THR A 203 1.95 42.32 20.53
C THR A 203 1.02 43.52 20.79
N ARG A 204 1.13 44.17 21.95
CA ARG A 204 0.33 45.37 22.26
C ARG A 204 0.56 46.48 21.23
N GLU A 205 1.81 46.69 20.80
CA GLU A 205 2.17 47.66 19.77
C GLU A 205 1.59 47.28 18.40
N GLU A 206 1.67 45.99 18.02
CA GLU A 206 1.05 45.47 16.81
C GLU A 206 -0.48 45.61 16.82
N ALA A 207 -1.13 45.40 17.98
CA ALA A 207 -2.57 45.53 18.16
C ALA A 207 -3.03 46.99 18.06
N ASP A 208 -2.27 47.91 18.66
CA ASP A 208 -2.53 49.35 18.55
C ASP A 208 -2.39 49.82 17.09
N THR A 209 -1.29 49.46 16.43
CA THR A 209 -1.06 49.76 15.00
C THR A 209 -2.18 49.18 14.14
N TYR A 210 -2.62 47.96 14.41
CA TYR A 210 -3.73 47.32 13.70
C TYR A 210 -5.03 48.12 13.85
N LEU A 211 -5.39 48.52 15.06
CA LEU A 211 -6.63 49.24 15.34
C LEU A 211 -6.60 50.65 14.76
N LEU A 212 -5.49 51.36 14.93
CA LEU A 212 -5.32 52.74 14.49
C LEU A 212 -5.19 52.83 12.96
N GLU A 213 -4.19 52.17 12.38
CA GLU A 213 -3.81 52.37 10.96
C GLU A 213 -4.70 51.57 10.00
N LEU A 214 -5.15 50.37 10.40
CA LEU A 214 -5.91 49.48 9.51
C LEU A 214 -7.42 49.53 9.74
N LYS A 215 -7.85 49.87 10.96
CA LYS A 215 -9.28 49.99 11.32
C LYS A 215 -9.73 51.42 11.55
N GLY A 216 -8.83 52.39 11.63
CA GLY A 216 -9.18 53.79 11.89
C GLY A 216 -9.81 54.01 13.26
N LEU A 217 -9.62 53.06 14.20
CA LEU A 217 -10.21 53.10 15.53
C LEU A 217 -9.17 53.63 16.52
N GLN A 218 -9.36 54.88 16.95
CA GLN A 218 -8.59 55.48 18.04
C GLN A 218 -9.17 55.03 19.38
N LEU A 219 -8.37 54.28 20.15
CA LEU A 219 -8.63 53.91 21.54
C LEU A 219 -7.63 54.65 22.44
N ASP A 220 -8.06 55.02 23.63
CA ASP A 220 -7.13 55.50 24.64
C ASP A 220 -6.33 54.33 25.28
N ASP A 221 -5.32 54.66 26.09
CA ASP A 221 -4.44 53.68 26.72
C ASP A 221 -5.18 52.69 27.64
N ALA A 222 -6.27 53.14 28.29
CA ALA A 222 -7.06 52.33 29.21
C ALA A 222 -7.98 51.36 28.44
N GLU A 223 -8.64 51.84 27.38
CA GLU A 223 -9.46 51.06 26.45
C GLU A 223 -8.60 50.02 25.72
N LEU A 224 -7.46 50.41 25.18
CA LEU A 224 -6.49 49.51 24.54
C LEU A 224 -5.98 48.48 25.54
N GLY A 225 -5.63 48.90 26.75
CA GLY A 225 -5.19 48.01 27.83
C GLY A 225 -6.25 46.97 28.21
N LEU A 226 -7.51 47.38 28.32
CA LEU A 226 -8.64 46.50 28.63
C LEU A 226 -8.92 45.53 27.48
N LEU A 227 -9.01 46.03 26.24
CA LEU A 227 -9.22 45.20 25.06
C LEU A 227 -8.08 44.19 24.87
N TYR A 228 -6.83 44.62 25.01
CA TYR A 228 -5.67 43.72 24.90
C TYR A 228 -5.66 42.68 26.03
N LYS A 229 -6.03 43.06 27.26
CA LYS A 229 -6.14 42.11 28.38
C LYS A 229 -7.21 41.04 28.16
N ARG A 230 -8.30 41.38 27.46
CA ARG A 230 -9.39 40.43 27.16
C ARG A 230 -9.11 39.56 25.94
N THR A 231 -8.47 40.11 24.92
CA THR A 231 -8.20 39.40 23.66
C THR A 231 -6.83 38.73 23.62
N GLU A 232 -5.91 39.14 24.49
CA GLU A 232 -4.51 38.71 24.52
C GLU A 232 -3.84 38.78 23.13
N GLY A 233 -4.16 39.81 22.34
CA GLY A 233 -3.60 39.98 20.99
C GLY A 233 -4.15 39.01 19.94
N TRP A 234 -5.23 38.27 20.22
CA TRP A 234 -5.86 37.37 19.24
C TRP A 234 -6.54 38.17 18.13
N ILE A 235 -6.01 38.05 16.91
CA ILE A 235 -6.39 38.91 15.79
C ILE A 235 -7.87 38.83 15.41
N THR A 236 -8.52 37.66 15.49
CA THR A 236 -9.96 37.57 15.20
C THR A 236 -10.81 38.31 16.22
N ALA A 237 -10.52 38.20 17.52
CA ALA A 237 -11.25 38.98 18.52
C ALA A 237 -10.97 40.47 18.40
N LEU A 238 -9.73 40.89 18.11
CA LEU A 238 -9.40 42.29 17.85
C LEU A 238 -10.17 42.84 16.63
N HIS A 239 -10.26 42.05 15.55
CA HIS A 239 -11.02 42.44 14.35
C HIS A 239 -12.52 42.56 14.65
N LEU A 240 -13.11 41.56 15.31
CA LEU A 240 -14.51 41.58 15.69
C LEU A 240 -14.82 42.73 16.67
N ALA A 241 -13.93 42.97 17.63
CA ALA A 241 -14.05 44.09 18.57
C ALA A 241 -13.96 45.43 17.84
N ALA A 242 -13.08 45.58 16.84
CA ALA A 242 -13.00 46.81 16.05
C ALA A 242 -14.31 47.08 15.28
N LEU A 243 -14.93 46.05 14.71
CA LEU A 243 -16.22 46.17 14.03
C LEU A 243 -17.36 46.54 15.00
N ALA A 244 -17.38 45.94 16.20
CA ALA A 244 -18.37 46.22 17.23
C ALA A 244 -18.19 47.64 17.83
N LEU A 245 -16.97 48.01 18.24
CA LEU A 245 -16.64 49.28 18.87
C LEU A 245 -16.87 50.49 17.96
N ALA A 246 -16.77 50.31 16.63
CA ALA A 246 -17.12 51.35 15.68
C ALA A 246 -18.61 51.77 15.75
N ARG A 247 -19.46 50.93 16.36
CA ARG A 247 -20.93 51.09 16.41
C ARG A 247 -21.47 51.37 17.81
N HIS A 248 -20.62 51.36 18.84
CA HIS A 248 -21.00 51.62 20.24
C HIS A 248 -20.51 52.97 20.76
N SER A 249 -21.37 53.70 21.47
CA SER A 249 -21.03 54.96 22.16
C SER A 249 -20.39 54.75 23.53
N ASP A 250 -20.76 53.68 24.25
CA ASP A 250 -20.15 53.27 25.53
C ASP A 250 -19.15 52.11 25.32
N ARG A 251 -17.93 52.48 24.93
CA ARG A 251 -16.85 51.53 24.62
C ARG A 251 -16.36 50.81 25.88
N GLU A 252 -16.23 51.51 26.99
CA GLU A 252 -15.69 50.97 28.24
C GLU A 252 -16.63 49.93 28.87
N GLY A 253 -17.94 50.22 28.89
CA GLY A 253 -18.96 49.28 29.36
C GLY A 253 -19.00 48.00 28.52
N PHE A 254 -18.94 48.14 27.19
CA PHE A 254 -18.89 47.01 26.26
C PHE A 254 -17.64 46.12 26.48
N LEU A 255 -16.45 46.71 26.58
CA LEU A 255 -15.20 45.98 26.80
C LEU A 255 -15.16 45.22 28.14
N ARG A 256 -15.85 45.72 29.17
CA ARG A 256 -15.97 45.01 30.47
C ARG A 256 -16.84 43.76 30.36
N GLY A 257 -17.82 43.73 29.45
CA GLY A 257 -18.70 42.59 29.20
C GLY A 257 -17.99 41.39 28.55
N LEU A 258 -16.84 41.62 27.90
CA LEU A 258 -16.03 40.55 27.29
C LEU A 258 -15.45 39.64 28.38
N SER A 259 -15.95 38.41 28.46
CA SER A 259 -15.50 37.40 29.42
C SER A 259 -15.68 35.98 28.86
N GLY A 260 -14.94 35.02 29.39
CA GLY A 260 -14.96 33.63 28.93
C GLY A 260 -13.74 33.24 28.12
N THR A 261 -13.84 32.11 27.41
CA THR A 261 -12.80 31.58 26.53
C THR A 261 -12.69 32.37 25.22
N GLU A 262 -11.65 32.15 24.41
CA GLU A 262 -11.51 32.77 23.09
C GLU A 262 -12.76 32.58 22.22
N ARG A 263 -13.35 31.38 22.25
CA ARG A 263 -14.58 31.10 21.49
C ARG A 263 -15.77 31.91 22.01
N ASP A 264 -15.93 32.01 23.34
CA ASP A 264 -17.02 32.79 23.95
C ASP A 264 -16.92 34.27 23.58
N ILE A 265 -15.70 34.81 23.56
CA ILE A 265 -15.43 36.20 23.16
C ILE A 265 -15.75 36.41 21.68
N ALA A 266 -15.36 35.50 20.79
CA ALA A 266 -15.67 35.61 19.37
C ALA A 266 -17.16 35.46 19.08
N ASP A 267 -17.85 34.50 19.71
CA ASP A 267 -19.28 34.29 19.53
C ASP A 267 -20.07 35.51 20.04
N TYR A 268 -19.68 36.09 21.19
CA TYR A 268 -20.27 37.31 21.72
C TYR A 268 -20.10 38.51 20.77
N LEU A 269 -18.87 38.73 20.28
CA LEU A 269 -18.61 39.85 19.36
C LEU A 269 -19.27 39.63 17.98
N ALA A 270 -19.33 38.39 17.49
CA ALA A 270 -20.00 38.06 16.23
C ALA A 270 -21.52 38.30 16.32
N GLU A 271 -22.14 37.96 17.45
CA GLU A 271 -23.57 38.24 17.69
C GLU A 271 -23.85 39.75 17.71
N ASP A 272 -22.98 40.56 18.35
CA ASP A 272 -23.12 42.02 18.36
C ASP A 272 -22.95 42.64 16.96
N VAL A 273 -21.95 42.18 16.21
CA VAL A 273 -21.75 42.59 14.81
C VAL A 273 -22.97 42.24 13.97
N LEU A 274 -23.54 41.04 14.11
CA LEU A 274 -24.74 40.63 13.37
C LEU A 274 -25.99 41.40 13.79
N ALA A 275 -26.22 41.61 15.08
CA ALA A 275 -27.39 42.31 15.60
C ALA A 275 -27.50 43.75 15.04
N SER A 276 -26.37 44.36 14.71
CA SER A 276 -26.31 45.70 14.12
C SER A 276 -26.51 45.74 12.59
N LEU A 277 -26.56 44.59 11.90
CA LEU A 277 -26.81 44.53 10.45
C LEU A 277 -28.30 44.62 10.11
N PRO A 278 -28.65 45.13 8.91
CA PRO A 278 -30.04 45.09 8.44
C PRO A 278 -30.60 43.65 8.44
N PRO A 279 -31.90 43.45 8.76
CA PRO A 279 -32.49 42.10 8.84
C PRO A 279 -32.31 41.25 7.56
N ALA A 280 -32.35 41.90 6.39
CA ALA A 280 -32.12 41.23 5.11
C ALA A 280 -30.69 40.65 4.97
N LEU A 281 -29.69 41.30 5.57
CA LEU A 281 -28.29 40.87 5.51
C LEU A 281 -28.01 39.77 6.54
N GLN A 282 -28.63 39.88 7.74
CA GLN A 282 -28.58 38.80 8.74
C GLN A 282 -29.15 37.51 8.17
N GLN A 283 -30.34 37.57 7.56
CA GLN A 283 -30.96 36.41 6.92
C GLN A 283 -30.10 35.84 5.78
N PHE A 284 -29.46 36.69 4.98
CA PHE A 284 -28.57 36.25 3.92
C PHE A 284 -27.34 35.50 4.45
N LEU A 285 -26.70 36.03 5.50
CA LEU A 285 -25.56 35.40 6.17
C LEU A 285 -25.96 34.04 6.78
N ASP A 286 -27.09 34.00 7.50
CA ASP A 286 -27.60 32.78 8.12
C ASP A 286 -27.87 31.70 7.04
N GLN A 287 -28.59 32.04 5.96
CA GLN A 287 -28.98 31.08 4.91
C GLN A 287 -27.81 30.58 4.05
N THR A 288 -26.82 31.43 3.79
CA THR A 288 -25.67 31.05 2.95
C THR A 288 -24.53 30.41 3.74
N SER A 289 -24.59 30.44 5.08
CA SER A 289 -23.58 29.85 5.98
C SER A 289 -23.38 28.35 5.78
N VAL A 290 -24.37 27.65 5.21
CA VAL A 290 -24.29 26.21 4.92
C VAL A 290 -23.32 25.87 3.79
N LEU A 291 -22.89 26.86 3.00
CA LEU A 291 -22.02 26.68 1.85
C LEU A 291 -20.54 26.74 2.24
N ASP A 292 -19.75 25.76 1.78
CA ASP A 292 -18.29 25.77 1.91
C ASP A 292 -17.65 26.90 1.06
N GLU A 293 -18.15 27.09 -0.17
CA GLU A 293 -17.78 28.15 -1.11
C GLU A 293 -19.03 28.58 -1.87
N PHE A 294 -19.12 29.86 -2.25
CA PHE A 294 -20.32 30.41 -2.85
C PHE A 294 -20.05 31.54 -3.84
N CYS A 295 -20.91 31.64 -4.84
CA CYS A 295 -20.98 32.75 -5.78
C CYS A 295 -22.39 33.38 -5.76
N ALA A 296 -22.55 34.54 -6.39
CA ALA A 296 -23.83 35.25 -6.41
C ALA A 296 -25.00 34.38 -6.92
N GLU A 297 -24.78 33.58 -7.96
CA GLU A 297 -25.80 32.69 -8.51
C GLU A 297 -26.22 31.58 -7.54
N LEU A 298 -25.25 30.97 -6.85
CA LEU A 298 -25.52 29.94 -5.86
C LEU A 298 -26.26 30.54 -4.67
N CYS A 299 -25.82 31.71 -4.17
CA CYS A 299 -26.54 32.43 -3.11
C CYS A 299 -28.00 32.72 -3.50
N ASN A 300 -28.24 33.17 -4.74
CA ASN A 300 -29.58 33.40 -5.27
C ASN A 300 -30.40 32.11 -5.31
N ALA A 301 -29.81 30.99 -5.74
CA ALA A 301 -30.47 29.70 -5.80
C ALA A 301 -30.90 29.19 -4.41
N LEU A 302 -30.10 29.42 -3.37
CA LEU A 302 -30.44 29.03 -1.99
C LEU A 302 -31.48 29.94 -1.35
N THR A 303 -31.32 31.25 -1.52
CA THR A 303 -32.10 32.26 -0.78
C THR A 303 -33.39 32.67 -1.51
N GLY A 304 -33.54 32.29 -2.79
CA GLY A 304 -34.61 32.75 -3.67
C GLY A 304 -34.46 34.21 -4.12
N ARG A 305 -33.33 34.85 -3.79
CA ARG A 305 -33.04 36.25 -4.10
C ARG A 305 -32.56 36.43 -5.54
N ARG A 306 -32.48 37.70 -5.97
CA ARG A 306 -31.90 38.11 -7.26
C ARG A 306 -30.73 39.09 -7.10
N ASP A 307 -30.57 39.67 -5.92
CA ASP A 307 -29.58 40.69 -5.55
C ASP A 307 -28.36 40.11 -4.81
N GLY A 308 -28.07 38.82 -4.96
CA GLY A 308 -26.95 38.15 -4.28
C GLY A 308 -25.59 38.81 -4.52
N LEU A 309 -25.34 39.35 -5.73
CA LEU A 309 -24.12 40.09 -6.01
C LEU A 309 -24.01 41.38 -5.18
N ASP A 310 -25.11 42.14 -5.05
CA ASP A 310 -25.14 43.35 -4.24
C ASP A 310 -24.93 43.05 -2.75
N MET A 311 -25.51 41.94 -2.26
CA MET A 311 -25.28 41.47 -0.89
C MET A 311 -23.81 41.13 -0.67
N LEU A 312 -23.18 40.39 -1.58
CA LEU A 312 -21.76 40.02 -1.48
C LEU A 312 -20.85 41.25 -1.51
N MET A 313 -21.12 42.23 -2.39
CA MET A 313 -20.36 43.48 -2.44
C MET A 313 -20.52 44.30 -1.15
N ARG A 314 -21.71 44.33 -0.54
CA ARG A 314 -21.93 44.97 0.77
C ARG A 314 -21.16 44.28 1.89
N LEU A 315 -21.21 42.94 1.95
CA LEU A 315 -20.43 42.16 2.92
C LEU A 315 -18.93 42.41 2.77
N GLN A 316 -18.44 42.58 1.54
CA GLN A 316 -17.04 42.88 1.26
C GLN A 316 -16.66 44.28 1.75
N ASN A 317 -17.50 45.28 1.46
CA ASN A 317 -17.27 46.67 1.87
C ASN A 317 -17.31 46.84 3.39
N GLU A 318 -18.23 46.13 4.07
CA GLU A 318 -18.30 46.11 5.54
C GLU A 318 -17.24 45.21 6.19
N GLN A 319 -16.37 44.56 5.40
CA GLN A 319 -15.31 43.66 5.86
C GLN A 319 -15.82 42.48 6.72
N LEU A 320 -17.03 42.00 6.43
CA LEU A 320 -17.74 40.95 7.19
C LEU A 320 -17.26 39.54 6.83
N PHE A 321 -15.97 39.26 7.07
CA PHE A 321 -15.37 37.92 7.05
C PHE A 321 -15.60 37.06 5.78
N ILE A 322 -15.94 37.67 4.65
CA ILE A 322 -15.93 37.00 3.35
C ILE A 322 -14.56 37.14 2.69
N ILE A 323 -14.08 36.04 2.11
CA ILE A 323 -12.77 35.92 1.47
C ILE A 323 -13.00 35.60 0.00
N PRO A 324 -12.57 36.46 -0.95
CA PRO A 324 -12.64 36.15 -2.38
C PRO A 324 -11.68 35.01 -2.73
N LEU A 325 -12.11 34.12 -3.63
CA LEU A 325 -11.36 32.93 -4.03
C LEU A 325 -10.74 33.04 -5.43
N ASP A 326 -11.24 33.94 -6.27
CA ASP A 326 -10.80 34.09 -7.67
C ASP A 326 -10.43 35.54 -8.03
N ASP A 327 -9.78 35.66 -9.20
CA ASP A 327 -9.36 36.93 -9.77
C ASP A 327 -10.54 37.78 -10.27
N THR A 328 -11.65 37.11 -10.63
CA THR A 328 -12.89 37.71 -11.14
C THR A 328 -13.84 38.18 -10.04
N ARG A 329 -13.58 37.86 -8.76
CA ARG A 329 -14.42 38.13 -7.58
C ARG A 329 -15.83 37.54 -7.71
N GLU A 330 -15.92 36.36 -8.29
CA GLU A 330 -17.19 35.65 -8.47
C GLU A 330 -17.41 34.64 -7.34
N TRP A 331 -16.34 34.00 -6.85
CA TRP A 331 -16.37 33.02 -5.77
C TRP A 331 -15.83 33.57 -4.46
N PHE A 332 -16.50 33.21 -3.37
CA PHE A 332 -16.22 33.63 -2.02
C PHE A 332 -16.32 32.45 -1.05
N ARG A 333 -15.69 32.58 0.12
CA ARG A 333 -15.94 31.74 1.28
C ARG A 333 -16.06 32.58 2.54
N TYR A 334 -16.76 32.08 3.55
CA TYR A 334 -16.71 32.65 4.89
C TYR A 334 -15.41 32.25 5.59
N HIS A 335 -14.91 33.15 6.44
CA HIS A 335 -13.89 32.79 7.41
C HIS A 335 -14.43 31.70 8.36
N HIS A 336 -13.66 30.64 8.61
CA HIS A 336 -14.14 29.43 9.28
C HIS A 336 -14.82 29.65 10.63
N LEU A 337 -14.28 30.51 11.50
CA LEU A 337 -14.93 30.79 12.79
C LEU A 337 -16.29 31.48 12.64
N PHE A 338 -16.41 32.35 11.64
CA PHE A 338 -17.66 33.05 11.37
C PHE A 338 -18.68 32.11 10.73
N ALA A 339 -18.24 31.22 9.83
CA ALA A 339 -19.06 30.16 9.29
C ALA A 339 -19.59 29.22 10.40
N ASP A 340 -18.72 28.76 11.31
CA ASP A 340 -19.09 27.89 12.42
C ASP A 340 -20.12 28.56 13.35
N PHE A 341 -19.92 29.85 13.65
CA PHE A 341 -20.86 30.67 14.42
C PHE A 341 -22.23 30.76 13.72
N LEU A 342 -22.26 31.16 12.45
CA LEU A 342 -23.48 31.31 11.66
C LEU A 342 -24.23 29.98 11.51
N GLN A 343 -23.52 28.88 11.27
CA GLN A 343 -24.13 27.55 11.18
C GLN A 343 -24.72 27.11 12.53
N GLY A 344 -24.04 27.40 13.64
CA GLY A 344 -24.54 27.13 14.99
C GLY A 344 -25.80 27.93 15.33
N ARG A 345 -25.85 29.19 14.89
CA ARG A 345 -27.03 30.06 15.00
C ARG A 345 -28.18 29.56 14.12
N LEU A 346 -27.91 29.29 12.84
CA LEU A 346 -28.90 28.76 11.90
C LEU A 346 -29.54 27.48 12.44
N ALA A 347 -28.73 26.53 12.91
CA ALA A 347 -29.22 25.25 13.44
C ALA A 347 -30.13 25.39 14.68
N ARG A 348 -30.04 26.50 15.43
CA ARG A 348 -30.96 26.82 16.54
C ARG A 348 -32.25 27.49 16.08
N SER A 349 -32.20 28.23 14.96
CA SER A 349 -33.33 29.01 14.45
C SER A 349 -34.15 28.32 13.35
N ALA A 350 -33.53 27.45 12.54
CA ALA A 350 -34.13 26.87 11.34
C ALA A 350 -33.46 25.54 10.94
N ASP A 351 -34.18 24.72 10.17
CA ASP A 351 -33.63 23.52 9.55
C ASP A 351 -32.82 23.89 8.28
N PRO A 352 -31.51 23.57 8.19
CA PRO A 352 -30.70 23.86 7.01
C PRO A 352 -31.01 22.95 5.79
N THR A 353 -31.81 21.90 5.97
CA THR A 353 -32.08 20.89 4.93
C THR A 353 -32.56 21.46 3.59
N PRO A 354 -33.54 22.39 3.53
CA PRO A 354 -34.00 22.95 2.25
C PRO A 354 -32.90 23.73 1.51
N LEU A 355 -32.03 24.42 2.25
CA LEU A 355 -30.91 25.20 1.71
C LEU A 355 -29.85 24.28 1.10
N LEU A 356 -29.50 23.20 1.81
CA LEU A 356 -28.56 22.18 1.33
C LEU A 356 -29.11 21.46 0.09
N ASN A 357 -30.41 21.15 0.04
CA ASN A 357 -31.04 20.57 -1.14
C ASN A 357 -31.02 21.51 -2.35
N ALA A 358 -31.25 22.82 -2.15
CA ALA A 358 -31.12 23.81 -3.21
C ALA A 358 -29.68 23.89 -3.74
N ALA A 359 -28.69 23.87 -2.83
CA ALA A 359 -27.27 23.84 -3.19
C ALA A 359 -26.92 22.58 -4.00
N ALA A 360 -27.41 21.41 -3.58
CA ALA A 360 -27.16 20.14 -4.25
C ALA A 360 -27.71 20.13 -5.69
N ARG A 361 -28.95 20.60 -5.89
CA ARG A 361 -29.58 20.70 -7.22
C ARG A 361 -28.91 21.73 -8.12
N TRP A 362 -28.49 22.87 -7.58
CA TRP A 362 -27.73 23.85 -8.35
C TRP A 362 -26.39 23.27 -8.81
N CYS A 363 -25.67 22.58 -7.92
CA CYS A 363 -24.41 21.93 -8.25
C CYS A 363 -24.60 20.85 -9.33
N GLU A 364 -25.67 20.05 -9.26
CA GLU A 364 -26.01 19.07 -10.30
C GLU A 364 -26.22 19.76 -11.66
N SER A 365 -26.96 20.87 -11.70
CA SER A 365 -27.24 21.62 -12.94
C SER A 365 -26.00 22.22 -13.61
N ARG A 366 -24.90 22.34 -12.85
CA ARG A 366 -23.60 22.86 -13.29
C ARG A 366 -22.54 21.76 -13.48
N ASP A 367 -22.95 20.49 -13.49
CA ASP A 367 -22.06 19.31 -13.61
C ASP A 367 -21.00 19.23 -12.50
N MET A 368 -21.30 19.77 -11.32
CA MET A 368 -20.45 19.71 -10.12
C MET A 368 -20.85 18.53 -9.24
N ALA A 369 -20.65 17.32 -9.77
CA ALA A 369 -21.03 16.02 -9.21
C ALA A 369 -20.65 15.85 -7.72
N ASP A 370 -19.40 16.11 -7.38
CA ASP A 370 -18.83 15.91 -6.04
C ASP A 370 -19.49 16.81 -5.00
N ARG A 371 -19.71 18.09 -5.35
CA ARG A 371 -20.41 19.06 -4.50
C ARG A 371 -21.88 18.70 -4.34
N ALA A 372 -22.52 18.28 -5.43
CA ALA A 372 -23.92 17.86 -5.40
C ALA A 372 -24.13 16.65 -4.48
N VAL A 373 -23.29 15.60 -4.57
CA VAL A 373 -23.33 14.45 -3.64
C VAL A 373 -23.09 14.93 -2.20
N ARG A 374 -22.07 15.77 -1.97
CA ARG A 374 -21.75 16.27 -0.61
C ARG A 374 -22.92 17.03 0.02
N TYR A 375 -23.53 17.97 -0.69
CA TYR A 375 -24.66 18.73 -0.17
C TYR A 375 -25.90 17.86 0.02
N ALA A 376 -26.16 16.91 -0.88
CA ALA A 376 -27.25 15.94 -0.72
C ALA A 376 -27.09 15.06 0.54
N LEU A 377 -25.87 14.55 0.78
CA LEU A 377 -25.56 13.79 1.98
C LEU A 377 -25.68 14.63 3.26
N ARG A 378 -25.21 15.89 3.25
CA ARG A 378 -25.38 16.84 4.37
C ARG A 378 -26.84 17.17 4.63
N ALA A 379 -27.66 17.26 3.57
CA ALA A 379 -29.11 17.43 3.66
C ALA A 379 -29.85 16.16 4.11
N ARG A 380 -29.14 15.03 4.21
CA ARG A 380 -29.73 13.69 4.42
C ARG A 380 -30.73 13.29 3.34
N ASP A 381 -30.63 13.89 2.14
CA ASP A 381 -31.36 13.46 0.94
C ASP A 381 -30.60 12.28 0.30
N TYR A 382 -30.65 11.15 0.98
CA TYR A 382 -29.93 9.94 0.59
C TYR A 382 -30.41 9.37 -0.74
N ALA A 383 -31.68 9.56 -1.07
CA ALA A 383 -32.25 9.12 -2.35
C ALA A 383 -31.65 9.89 -3.51
N PHE A 384 -31.54 11.22 -3.40
CA PHE A 384 -30.91 12.04 -4.43
C PHE A 384 -29.40 11.79 -4.52
N ALA A 385 -28.71 11.63 -3.38
CA ALA A 385 -27.30 11.28 -3.36
C ALA A 385 -27.02 9.92 -4.03
N ALA A 386 -27.87 8.91 -3.77
CA ALA A 386 -27.78 7.60 -4.38
C ALA A 386 -27.99 7.67 -5.90
N ASP A 387 -29.03 8.37 -6.38
CA ASP A 387 -29.30 8.52 -7.81
C ASP A 387 -28.13 9.21 -8.55
N LEU A 388 -27.51 10.23 -7.94
CA LEU A 388 -26.36 10.91 -8.51
C LEU A 388 -25.13 9.99 -8.58
N LEU A 389 -24.86 9.22 -7.53
CA LEU A 389 -23.80 8.22 -7.53
C LEU A 389 -24.09 7.07 -8.50
N GLU A 390 -25.33 6.67 -8.71
CA GLU A 390 -25.66 5.65 -9.72
C GLU A 390 -25.37 6.16 -11.14
N ARG A 391 -25.65 7.44 -11.43
CA ARG A 391 -25.41 8.04 -12.75
C ARG A 391 -23.94 8.36 -13.01
N GLN A 392 -23.17 8.72 -11.98
CA GLN A 392 -21.82 9.28 -12.13
C GLN A 392 -20.73 8.51 -11.38
N GLY A 393 -21.08 7.53 -10.55
CA GLY A 393 -20.16 6.83 -9.65
C GLY A 393 -19.06 6.07 -10.37
N ALA A 394 -19.34 5.44 -11.51
CA ALA A 394 -18.32 4.76 -12.31
C ALA A 394 -17.22 5.74 -12.78
N ARG A 395 -17.60 6.97 -13.15
CA ARG A 395 -16.65 8.04 -13.52
C ARG A 395 -15.87 8.55 -12.30
N LEU A 396 -16.51 8.62 -11.14
CA LEU A 396 -15.85 9.04 -9.89
C LEU A 396 -14.83 8.00 -9.42
N ILE A 397 -15.12 6.70 -9.58
CA ILE A 397 -14.18 5.60 -9.30
C ILE A 397 -13.03 5.61 -10.31
N ALA A 398 -13.33 5.71 -11.62
CA ALA A 398 -12.30 5.80 -12.65
C ALA A 398 -11.40 7.04 -12.47
N GLY A 399 -11.97 8.16 -12.04
CA GLY A 399 -11.26 9.39 -11.68
C GLY A 399 -10.59 9.36 -10.30
N ASN A 400 -10.51 8.19 -9.66
CA ASN A 400 -9.76 7.96 -8.42
C ASN A 400 -10.23 8.85 -7.24
N ARG A 401 -11.53 9.17 -7.15
CA ARG A 401 -12.11 10.02 -6.07
C ARG A 401 -12.84 9.23 -4.99
N VAL A 402 -12.53 7.94 -4.87
CA VAL A 402 -13.29 7.01 -4.04
C VAL A 402 -13.25 7.43 -2.57
N TYR A 403 -12.10 7.81 -2.01
CA TYR A 403 -11.99 8.12 -0.58
C TYR A 403 -12.74 9.38 -0.17
N SER A 404 -12.84 10.37 -1.04
CA SER A 404 -13.64 11.58 -0.75
C SER A 404 -15.12 11.21 -0.54
N ILE A 405 -15.63 10.24 -1.29
CA ILE A 405 -17.00 9.74 -1.15
C ILE A 405 -17.07 8.81 0.07
N LEU A 406 -16.12 7.88 0.25
CA LEU A 406 -16.08 6.97 1.41
C LEU A 406 -16.05 7.72 2.75
N GLY A 407 -15.27 8.81 2.84
CA GLY A 407 -15.22 9.66 4.03
C GLY A 407 -16.59 10.27 4.37
N MET A 408 -17.38 10.62 3.36
CA MET A 408 -18.74 11.14 3.54
C MET A 408 -19.75 10.02 3.88
N LEU A 409 -19.53 8.78 3.41
CA LEU A 409 -20.40 7.64 3.73
C LEU A 409 -20.32 7.23 5.21
N GLY A 410 -19.22 7.54 5.90
CA GLY A 410 -19.04 7.20 7.32
C GLY A 410 -20.09 7.81 8.27
N GLY A 411 -20.80 8.87 7.84
CA GLY A 411 -21.88 9.50 8.60
C GLY A 411 -23.28 8.96 8.29
N ILE A 412 -23.41 8.01 7.36
CA ILE A 412 -24.70 7.48 6.91
C ILE A 412 -25.14 6.31 7.81
N PRO A 413 -26.40 6.26 8.29
CA PRO A 413 -26.91 5.12 9.04
C PRO A 413 -26.81 3.80 8.26
N ALA A 414 -26.52 2.70 8.95
CA ALA A 414 -26.34 1.38 8.33
C ALA A 414 -27.63 0.87 7.64
N GLU A 415 -28.79 1.36 8.07
CA GLU A 415 -30.09 1.08 7.46
C GLU A 415 -30.16 1.69 6.05
N VAL A 416 -29.76 2.95 5.91
CA VAL A 416 -29.74 3.68 4.63
C VAL A 416 -28.73 3.08 3.66
N ILE A 417 -27.55 2.68 4.16
CA ILE A 417 -26.56 1.96 3.33
C ILE A 417 -27.18 0.66 2.78
N ARG A 418 -27.96 -0.08 3.58
CA ARG A 418 -28.61 -1.33 3.15
C ARG A 418 -29.77 -1.10 2.16
N GLU A 419 -30.43 0.05 2.22
CA GLU A 419 -31.53 0.44 1.33
C GLU A 419 -31.05 0.82 -0.09
N HIS A 420 -29.87 1.42 -0.22
CA HIS A 420 -29.35 1.92 -1.49
C HIS A 420 -28.15 1.08 -2.00
N PRO A 421 -28.31 0.28 -3.07
CA PRO A 421 -27.26 -0.58 -3.62
C PRO A 421 -25.93 0.12 -3.91
N VAL A 422 -25.98 1.36 -4.41
CA VAL A 422 -24.78 2.13 -4.73
C VAL A 422 -23.90 2.40 -3.51
N PHE A 423 -24.49 2.71 -2.34
CA PHE A 423 -23.73 2.91 -1.11
C PHE A 423 -23.05 1.62 -0.65
N GLN A 424 -23.71 0.47 -0.83
CA GLN A 424 -23.12 -0.83 -0.52
C GLN A 424 -21.89 -1.13 -1.39
N ILE A 425 -21.91 -0.74 -2.68
CA ILE A 425 -20.75 -0.89 -3.58
C ILE A 425 -19.57 -0.09 -3.04
N PHE A 426 -19.77 1.20 -2.76
CA PHE A 426 -18.69 2.04 -2.21
C PHE A 426 -18.22 1.53 -0.84
N TYR A 427 -19.13 1.07 0.02
CA TYR A 427 -18.74 0.46 1.29
C TYR A 427 -17.90 -0.81 1.13
N ALA A 428 -18.16 -1.64 0.11
CA ALA A 428 -17.32 -2.80 -0.20
C ALA A 428 -15.87 -2.41 -0.59
N TRP A 429 -15.71 -1.29 -1.32
CA TRP A 429 -14.40 -0.73 -1.62
C TRP A 429 -13.66 -0.32 -0.35
N GLN A 430 -14.34 0.35 0.58
CA GLN A 430 -13.75 0.70 1.88
C GLN A 430 -13.25 -0.54 2.63
N LEU A 431 -14.08 -1.58 2.74
CA LEU A 431 -13.70 -2.83 3.40
C LEU A 431 -12.47 -3.48 2.75
N ALA A 432 -12.40 -3.49 1.42
CA ALA A 432 -11.24 -4.02 0.71
C ALA A 432 -9.97 -3.20 0.95
N PHE A 433 -10.05 -1.87 0.99
CA PHE A 433 -8.92 -1.00 1.35
C PHE A 433 -8.45 -1.20 2.79
N GLU A 434 -9.37 -1.50 3.71
CA GLU A 434 -9.09 -1.87 5.09
C GLU A 434 -8.63 -3.35 5.25
N GLN A 435 -8.42 -4.08 4.15
CA GLN A 435 -8.05 -5.50 4.11
C GLN A 435 -9.09 -6.45 4.74
N LYS A 436 -10.33 -6.00 4.92
CA LYS A 436 -11.47 -6.80 5.37
C LYS A 436 -12.09 -7.56 4.19
N PHE A 437 -11.27 -8.41 3.56
CA PHE A 437 -11.57 -9.09 2.31
C PHE A 437 -12.83 -9.97 2.36
N ALA A 438 -13.01 -10.72 3.45
CA ALA A 438 -14.18 -11.59 3.61
C ALA A 438 -15.50 -10.78 3.69
N GLU A 439 -15.48 -9.63 4.39
CA GLU A 439 -16.65 -8.75 4.51
C GLU A 439 -16.98 -8.07 3.17
N ALA A 440 -15.95 -7.62 2.44
CA ALA A 440 -16.11 -7.05 1.11
C ALA A 440 -16.71 -8.07 0.11
N GLU A 441 -16.23 -9.31 0.12
CA GLU A 441 -16.76 -10.39 -0.72
C GLU A 441 -18.23 -10.69 -0.42
N ALA A 442 -18.57 -10.86 0.87
CA ALA A 442 -19.93 -11.18 1.29
C ALA A 442 -20.92 -10.08 0.88
N LEU A 443 -20.53 -8.81 1.05
CA LEU A 443 -21.34 -7.66 0.67
C LEU A 443 -21.59 -7.59 -0.83
N ILE A 444 -20.55 -7.81 -1.65
CA ILE A 444 -20.70 -7.79 -3.12
C ILE A 444 -21.54 -8.98 -3.59
N GLU A 445 -21.39 -10.17 -3.00
CA GLU A 445 -22.22 -11.34 -3.34
C GLU A 445 -23.70 -11.09 -3.04
N GLU A 446 -24.01 -10.62 -1.82
CA GLU A 446 -25.39 -10.32 -1.43
C GLU A 446 -26.03 -9.29 -2.36
N LEU A 447 -25.29 -8.22 -2.66
CA LEU A 447 -25.74 -7.17 -3.57
C LEU A 447 -26.00 -7.71 -4.98
N SER A 448 -25.08 -8.53 -5.51
CA SER A 448 -25.20 -9.13 -6.84
C SER A 448 -26.42 -10.01 -6.94
N ALA A 449 -26.65 -10.88 -5.95
CA ALA A 449 -27.80 -11.76 -5.90
C ALA A 449 -29.11 -10.96 -5.86
N ARG A 450 -29.17 -9.92 -5.01
CA ARG A 450 -30.35 -9.05 -4.87
C ARG A 450 -30.67 -8.31 -6.18
N LEU A 451 -29.66 -7.78 -6.86
CA LEU A 451 -29.81 -7.07 -8.14
C LEU A 451 -30.18 -8.01 -9.30
N LEU A 452 -29.71 -9.27 -9.27
CA LEU A 452 -30.08 -10.28 -10.26
C LEU A 452 -31.51 -10.81 -10.08
N MET A 453 -32.01 -10.90 -8.84
CA MET A 453 -33.38 -11.32 -8.52
C MET A 453 -34.42 -10.22 -8.73
N GLY A 454 -34.04 -8.93 -8.65
CA GLY A 454 -34.92 -7.77 -8.85
C GLY A 454 -35.29 -7.46 -10.31
N GLN A 455 -35.62 -8.47 -11.12
CA GLN A 455 -36.04 -8.28 -12.52
C GLN A 455 -37.38 -7.51 -12.57
N GLY A 456 -37.34 -6.21 -12.89
CA GLY A 456 -38.56 -5.44 -13.16
C GLY A 456 -38.50 -3.92 -13.03
N LYS A 457 -37.47 -3.34 -12.39
CA LYS A 457 -37.24 -1.87 -12.43
C LYS A 457 -36.14 -1.57 -13.45
N ALA A 458 -36.34 -0.53 -14.26
CA ALA A 458 -35.41 -0.11 -15.30
C ALA A 458 -33.99 -0.10 -14.72
N ARG A 459 -33.10 -0.93 -15.27
CA ARG A 459 -31.69 -0.94 -14.86
C ARG A 459 -31.12 0.45 -15.15
N ASN A 460 -30.87 1.24 -14.12
CA ASN A 460 -30.05 2.43 -14.25
C ASN A 460 -28.69 1.97 -14.80
N PHE A 461 -28.39 2.35 -16.03
CA PHE A 461 -27.20 1.90 -16.77
C PHE A 461 -25.92 2.05 -15.96
N GLY A 462 -25.80 3.15 -15.20
CA GLY A 462 -24.63 3.41 -14.35
C GLY A 462 -24.52 2.49 -13.12
N LEU A 463 -25.63 1.96 -12.56
CA LEU A 463 -25.56 0.93 -11.51
C LEU A 463 -25.01 -0.39 -12.05
N ALA A 464 -25.30 -0.73 -13.31
CA ALA A 464 -24.75 -1.92 -13.95
C ALA A 464 -23.23 -1.78 -14.21
N GLU A 465 -22.77 -0.59 -14.61
CA GLU A 465 -21.34 -0.29 -14.73
C GLU A 465 -20.63 -0.36 -13.36
N LEU A 466 -21.22 0.24 -12.32
CA LEU A 466 -20.71 0.15 -10.95
C LEU A 466 -20.64 -1.28 -10.43
N LEU A 467 -21.63 -2.12 -10.76
CA LEU A 467 -21.59 -3.53 -10.42
C LEU A 467 -20.44 -4.24 -11.14
N ALA A 468 -20.19 -3.95 -12.43
CA ALA A 468 -19.05 -4.51 -13.14
C ALA A 468 -17.71 -4.14 -12.47
N VAL A 469 -17.56 -2.88 -12.05
CA VAL A 469 -16.40 -2.39 -11.29
C VAL A 469 -16.24 -3.10 -9.95
N ALA A 470 -17.34 -3.32 -9.22
CA ALA A 470 -17.32 -4.08 -7.97
C ALA A 470 -16.90 -5.55 -8.18
N GLN A 471 -17.12 -6.12 -9.36
CA GLN A 471 -16.80 -7.53 -9.64
C GLN A 471 -15.33 -7.72 -9.97
N VAL A 472 -14.67 -6.70 -10.53
CA VAL A 472 -13.20 -6.65 -10.58
C VAL A 472 -12.64 -6.70 -9.16
N LEU A 473 -13.17 -5.88 -8.25
CA LEU A 473 -12.76 -5.89 -6.84
C LEU A 473 -13.01 -7.26 -6.20
N LYS A 474 -14.19 -7.86 -6.41
CA LYS A 474 -14.50 -9.21 -5.90
C LYS A 474 -13.52 -10.26 -6.43
N ALA A 475 -13.23 -10.27 -7.73
CA ALA A 475 -12.29 -11.22 -8.32
C ALA A 475 -10.89 -11.09 -7.71
N LEU A 476 -10.45 -9.86 -7.45
CA LEU A 476 -9.18 -9.55 -6.80
C LEU A 476 -9.17 -9.99 -5.33
N VAL A 477 -10.24 -9.70 -4.59
CA VAL A 477 -10.42 -10.10 -3.18
C VAL A 477 -10.47 -11.62 -3.02
N LEU A 478 -11.09 -12.34 -3.97
CA LEU A 478 -11.07 -13.81 -4.02
C LEU A 478 -9.66 -14.35 -4.30
N LEU A 479 -8.90 -13.68 -5.17
CA LEU A 479 -7.50 -14.02 -5.43
C LEU A 479 -6.65 -13.87 -4.16
N TYR A 480 -6.84 -12.80 -3.38
CA TYR A 480 -6.12 -12.60 -2.11
C TYR A 480 -6.47 -13.60 -1.01
N GLN A 481 -7.66 -14.19 -1.06
CA GLN A 481 -8.08 -15.23 -0.12
C GLN A 481 -7.75 -16.66 -0.60
N ASP A 482 -6.97 -16.80 -1.68
CA ASP A 482 -6.65 -18.07 -2.35
C ASP A 482 -7.91 -18.88 -2.77
N LYS A 483 -9.03 -18.18 -3.00
CA LYS A 483 -10.29 -18.73 -3.54
C LYS A 483 -10.25 -18.72 -5.07
N LEU A 484 -9.24 -19.38 -5.63
CA LEU A 484 -8.86 -19.28 -7.04
C LEU A 484 -9.97 -19.72 -8.01
N GLU A 485 -10.66 -20.82 -7.74
CA GLU A 485 -11.73 -21.33 -8.62
C GLU A 485 -12.92 -20.36 -8.68
N ALA A 486 -13.26 -19.74 -7.55
CA ALA A 486 -14.28 -18.70 -7.49
C ALA A 486 -13.83 -17.43 -8.22
N SER A 487 -12.55 -17.03 -8.05
CA SER A 487 -11.95 -15.91 -8.78
C SER A 487 -11.97 -16.13 -10.30
N LEU A 488 -11.61 -17.32 -10.77
CA LEU A 488 -11.70 -17.72 -12.17
C LEU A 488 -13.13 -17.61 -12.70
N LYS A 489 -14.11 -18.13 -11.95
CA LYS A 489 -15.53 -18.09 -12.34
C LYS A 489 -16.02 -16.66 -12.53
N VAL A 490 -15.77 -15.79 -11.54
CA VAL A 490 -16.15 -14.37 -11.59
C VAL A 490 -15.43 -13.67 -12.74
N SER A 491 -14.11 -13.88 -12.88
CA SER A 491 -13.31 -13.22 -13.91
C SER A 491 -13.74 -13.59 -15.33
N ARG A 492 -13.98 -14.88 -15.61
CA ARG A 492 -14.48 -15.34 -16.92
C ARG A 492 -15.86 -14.80 -17.24
N GLN A 493 -16.78 -14.86 -16.27
CA GLN A 493 -18.14 -14.39 -16.45
C GLN A 493 -18.14 -12.90 -16.81
N TRP A 494 -17.41 -12.08 -16.07
CA TRP A 494 -17.41 -10.64 -16.30
C TRP A 494 -16.56 -10.21 -17.49
N LEU A 495 -15.48 -10.92 -17.82
CA LEU A 495 -14.71 -10.64 -19.04
C LEU A 495 -15.55 -10.84 -20.32
N ALA A 496 -16.53 -11.75 -20.28
CA ALA A 496 -17.49 -11.95 -21.36
C ALA A 496 -18.58 -10.86 -21.43
N LEU A 497 -18.91 -10.22 -20.29
CA LEU A 497 -19.95 -9.20 -20.19
C LEU A 497 -19.44 -7.77 -20.39
N VAL A 498 -18.19 -7.48 -20.02
CA VAL A 498 -17.60 -6.14 -20.13
C VAL A 498 -17.39 -5.78 -21.62
N PRO A 499 -17.99 -4.69 -22.12
CA PRO A 499 -17.87 -4.26 -23.51
C PRO A 499 -16.43 -4.00 -23.98
N ALA A 500 -16.18 -4.16 -25.28
CA ALA A 500 -14.84 -3.99 -25.87
C ALA A 500 -14.29 -2.54 -25.79
N ASN A 501 -15.16 -1.54 -25.66
CA ASN A 501 -14.78 -0.13 -25.48
C ASN A 501 -14.32 0.20 -24.04
N GLN A 502 -14.20 -0.81 -23.18
CA GLN A 502 -13.69 -0.69 -21.82
C GLN A 502 -12.39 -1.53 -21.64
N PRO A 503 -11.31 -1.19 -22.37
CA PRO A 503 -10.09 -2.00 -22.42
C PRO A 503 -9.41 -2.17 -21.06
N VAL A 504 -9.47 -1.16 -20.16
CA VAL A 504 -8.82 -1.23 -18.84
C VAL A 504 -9.48 -2.28 -17.94
N PHE A 505 -10.81 -2.31 -17.86
CA PHE A 505 -11.52 -3.33 -17.08
C PHE A 505 -11.28 -4.74 -17.61
N ARG A 506 -11.25 -4.91 -18.93
CA ARG A 506 -10.94 -6.19 -19.58
C ARG A 506 -9.51 -6.62 -19.28
N ALA A 507 -8.54 -5.70 -19.34
CA ALA A 507 -7.15 -5.96 -18.98
C ALA A 507 -7.01 -6.37 -17.51
N SER A 508 -7.66 -5.66 -16.58
CA SER A 508 -7.66 -6.00 -15.15
C SER A 508 -8.21 -7.40 -14.88
N LEU A 509 -9.38 -7.74 -15.44
CA LEU A 509 -9.96 -9.09 -15.30
C LEU A 509 -9.08 -10.16 -15.94
N ALA A 510 -8.47 -9.88 -17.09
CA ALA A 510 -7.55 -10.80 -17.75
C ALA A 510 -6.26 -11.03 -16.95
N CYS A 511 -5.71 -9.99 -16.30
CA CYS A 511 -4.59 -10.13 -15.36
C CYS A 511 -4.96 -10.97 -14.14
N ILE A 512 -6.13 -10.74 -13.52
CA ILE A 512 -6.61 -11.54 -12.39
C ILE A 512 -6.80 -13.01 -12.81
N LEU A 513 -7.40 -13.23 -13.98
CA LEU A 513 -7.60 -14.55 -14.57
C LEU A 513 -6.27 -15.27 -14.82
N ALA A 514 -5.28 -14.56 -15.38
CA ALA A 514 -3.95 -15.09 -15.62
C ALA A 514 -3.24 -15.49 -14.32
N ALA A 515 -3.31 -14.62 -13.30
CA ALA A 515 -2.74 -14.89 -11.98
C ALA A 515 -3.36 -16.13 -11.33
N ALA A 516 -4.70 -16.24 -11.32
CA ALA A 516 -5.39 -17.39 -10.75
C ALA A 516 -5.04 -18.70 -11.47
N HIS A 517 -4.97 -18.71 -12.81
CA HIS A 517 -4.51 -19.88 -13.57
C HIS A 517 -3.05 -20.24 -13.28
N ALA A 518 -2.16 -19.25 -13.19
CA ALA A 518 -0.76 -19.50 -12.87
C ALA A 518 -0.58 -20.12 -11.47
N LEU A 519 -1.40 -19.72 -10.49
CA LEU A 519 -1.40 -20.30 -9.14
C LEU A 519 -1.98 -21.72 -9.08
N LEU A 520 -2.95 -22.04 -9.93
CA LEU A 520 -3.46 -23.42 -10.08
C LEU A 520 -2.51 -24.33 -10.88
N GLY A 521 -1.54 -23.75 -11.60
CA GLY A 521 -0.61 -24.48 -12.46
C GLY A 521 -1.10 -24.68 -13.90
N ASP A 522 -2.18 -24.00 -14.28
CA ASP A 522 -2.78 -23.97 -15.63
C ASP A 522 -2.06 -22.95 -16.52
N TYR A 523 -0.77 -23.16 -16.75
CA TYR A 523 0.09 -22.14 -17.37
C TYR A 523 -0.26 -21.82 -18.83
N ALA A 524 -0.87 -22.75 -19.57
CA ALA A 524 -1.31 -22.50 -20.93
C ALA A 524 -2.47 -21.49 -20.97
N GLU A 525 -3.46 -21.69 -20.09
CA GLU A 525 -4.60 -20.81 -19.88
C GLU A 525 -4.13 -19.46 -19.32
N ALA A 526 -3.15 -19.46 -18.41
CA ALA A 526 -2.54 -18.25 -17.88
C ALA A 526 -1.88 -17.42 -18.99
N ALA A 527 -1.10 -18.06 -19.88
CA ALA A 527 -0.48 -17.40 -21.02
C ALA A 527 -1.52 -16.84 -22.00
N GLY A 528 -2.61 -17.58 -22.25
CA GLY A 528 -3.74 -17.11 -23.06
C GLY A 528 -4.40 -15.86 -22.47
N ALA A 529 -4.64 -15.83 -21.15
CA ALA A 529 -5.20 -14.69 -20.44
C ALA A 529 -4.26 -13.46 -20.49
N ILE A 530 -2.94 -13.64 -20.38
CA ILE A 530 -1.96 -12.55 -20.61
C ILE A 530 -2.03 -12.01 -22.03
N GLY A 531 -2.22 -12.86 -23.04
CA GLY A 531 -2.43 -12.43 -24.42
C GLY A 531 -3.63 -11.48 -24.55
N VAL A 532 -4.75 -11.80 -23.91
CA VAL A 532 -5.96 -10.94 -23.86
C VAL A 532 -5.66 -9.62 -23.15
N ALA A 533 -4.96 -9.65 -22.01
CA ALA A 533 -4.58 -8.45 -21.29
C ALA A 533 -3.71 -7.52 -22.16
N ARG A 534 -2.70 -8.06 -22.86
CA ARG A 534 -1.78 -7.30 -23.74
C ARG A 534 -2.50 -6.66 -24.93
N GLU A 535 -3.48 -7.33 -25.53
CA GLU A 535 -4.31 -6.73 -26.59
C GLU A 535 -5.11 -5.54 -26.06
N CYS A 536 -5.75 -5.71 -24.90
CA CYS A 536 -6.50 -4.62 -24.27
C CYS A 536 -5.59 -3.43 -23.90
N LEU A 537 -4.39 -3.72 -23.40
CA LEU A 537 -3.37 -2.70 -23.06
C LEU A 537 -2.64 -2.09 -24.28
N ARG A 538 -2.90 -2.55 -25.50
CA ARG A 538 -2.53 -1.82 -26.72
C ARG A 538 -3.57 -0.76 -27.07
N MET A 539 -4.82 -0.97 -26.68
CA MET A 539 -5.94 -0.05 -26.86
C MET A 539 -6.07 0.96 -25.70
N ALA A 540 -5.49 0.66 -24.54
CA ALA A 540 -5.47 1.50 -23.35
C ALA A 540 -4.05 1.84 -22.91
N ASP A 541 -3.81 3.09 -22.52
CA ASP A 541 -2.49 3.53 -22.04
C ASP A 541 -2.38 3.38 -20.51
N SER A 542 -2.12 2.15 -20.04
CA SER A 542 -1.93 1.86 -18.62
C SER A 542 -0.55 1.28 -18.32
N GLU A 543 0.38 2.16 -17.94
CA GLU A 543 1.75 1.80 -17.54
C GLU A 543 1.78 0.80 -16.36
N TYR A 544 0.86 0.94 -15.40
CA TYR A 544 0.76 0.04 -14.26
C TYR A 544 0.38 -1.39 -14.68
N LEU A 545 -0.72 -1.55 -15.43
CA LEU A 545 -1.17 -2.88 -15.85
C LEU A 545 -0.17 -3.54 -16.82
N GLN A 546 0.59 -2.76 -17.58
CA GLN A 546 1.71 -3.28 -18.37
C GLN A 546 2.79 -3.92 -17.48
N VAL A 547 3.09 -3.31 -16.34
CA VAL A 547 4.03 -3.87 -15.35
C VAL A 547 3.43 -5.11 -14.69
N VAL A 548 2.16 -5.07 -14.26
CA VAL A 548 1.47 -6.22 -13.65
C VAL A 548 1.41 -7.42 -14.60
N ALA A 549 1.03 -7.20 -15.86
CA ALA A 549 1.01 -8.25 -16.88
C ALA A 549 2.41 -8.85 -17.11
N SER A 550 3.44 -8.00 -17.18
CA SER A 550 4.83 -8.46 -17.37
C SER A 550 5.35 -9.24 -16.17
N MET A 551 4.97 -8.84 -14.95
CA MET A 551 5.29 -9.57 -13.72
C MET A 551 4.67 -10.98 -13.74
N ILE A 552 3.37 -11.10 -14.04
CA ILE A 552 2.68 -12.39 -14.13
C ILE A 552 3.31 -13.26 -15.23
N GLU A 553 3.61 -12.66 -16.39
CA GLU A 553 4.25 -13.36 -17.51
C GLU A 553 5.65 -13.89 -17.15
N ALA A 554 6.45 -13.13 -16.41
CA ALA A 554 7.76 -13.57 -15.92
C ALA A 554 7.64 -14.80 -14.99
N LEU A 555 6.62 -14.84 -14.12
CA LEU A 555 6.35 -15.99 -13.26
C LEU A 555 5.95 -17.23 -14.04
N ILE A 556 5.09 -17.08 -15.06
CA ILE A 556 4.71 -18.17 -15.96
C ILE A 556 5.94 -18.72 -16.70
N CYS A 557 6.81 -17.83 -17.18
CA CYS A 557 8.06 -18.22 -17.85
C CYS A 557 8.95 -19.06 -16.93
N LYS A 558 9.07 -18.68 -15.65
CA LYS A 558 9.86 -19.43 -14.68
C LYS A 558 9.34 -20.86 -14.48
N GLU A 559 8.03 -21.04 -14.30
CA GLU A 559 7.44 -22.37 -14.12
C GLU A 559 7.52 -23.24 -15.38
N SER A 560 7.40 -22.60 -16.56
CA SER A 560 7.56 -23.24 -17.87
C SER A 560 9.03 -23.55 -18.21
N GLY A 561 9.99 -23.10 -17.39
CA GLY A 561 11.42 -23.27 -17.60
C GLY A 561 12.02 -22.41 -18.72
N GLU A 562 11.35 -21.31 -19.10
CA GLU A 562 11.80 -20.32 -20.09
C GLU A 562 12.53 -19.15 -19.42
N LEU A 563 13.60 -19.44 -18.65
CA LEU A 563 14.25 -18.46 -17.77
C LEU A 563 14.75 -17.20 -18.51
N GLU A 564 15.39 -17.36 -19.67
CA GLU A 564 15.92 -16.22 -20.44
C GLU A 564 14.82 -15.30 -20.97
N ARG A 565 13.69 -15.87 -21.40
CA ARG A 565 12.51 -15.09 -21.83
C ARG A 565 11.92 -14.34 -20.65
N GLY A 566 11.72 -15.02 -19.52
CA GLY A 566 11.23 -14.41 -18.29
C GLY A 566 12.14 -13.26 -17.82
N ARG A 567 13.47 -13.45 -17.88
CA ARG A 567 14.46 -12.43 -17.54
C ARG A 567 14.32 -11.18 -18.43
N THR A 568 14.22 -11.38 -19.73
CA THR A 568 14.08 -10.29 -20.71
C THR A 568 12.80 -9.47 -20.48
N ILE A 569 11.68 -10.15 -20.21
CA ILE A 569 10.40 -9.50 -19.89
C ILE A 569 10.52 -8.67 -18.61
N ALA A 570 11.10 -9.25 -17.56
CA ALA A 570 11.29 -8.57 -16.29
C ALA A 570 12.23 -7.36 -16.39
N GLU A 571 13.33 -7.46 -17.15
CA GLU A 571 14.26 -6.35 -17.41
C GLU A 571 13.59 -5.19 -18.18
N GLY A 572 12.77 -5.52 -19.18
CA GLY A 572 11.99 -4.54 -19.92
C GLY A 572 10.96 -3.84 -19.03
N ALA A 573 10.25 -4.59 -18.19
CA ALA A 573 9.32 -4.04 -17.22
C ALA A 573 10.02 -3.19 -16.15
N ARG A 574 11.22 -3.59 -15.71
CA ARG A 574 12.01 -2.83 -14.73
C ARG A 574 12.46 -1.49 -15.31
N SER A 575 12.94 -1.49 -16.55
CA SER A 575 13.32 -0.26 -17.27
C SER A 575 12.13 0.68 -17.42
N ARG A 576 10.93 0.13 -17.69
CA ARG A 576 9.68 0.90 -17.69
C ARG A 576 9.37 1.46 -16.31
N VAL A 577 9.52 0.66 -15.24
CA VAL A 577 9.30 1.15 -13.87
C VAL A 577 10.23 2.30 -13.52
N GLU A 578 11.53 2.15 -13.77
CA GLU A 578 12.52 3.19 -13.50
C GLU A 578 12.23 4.49 -14.25
N ARG A 579 11.81 4.38 -15.52
CA ARG A 579 11.49 5.52 -16.38
C ARG A 579 10.22 6.25 -15.97
N VAL A 580 9.17 5.51 -15.62
CA VAL A 580 7.83 6.07 -15.42
C VAL A 580 7.53 6.30 -13.93
N PHE A 581 7.80 5.35 -13.06
CA PHE A 581 7.51 5.48 -11.63
C PHE A 581 8.73 5.87 -10.79
N GLY A 582 9.93 5.77 -11.36
CA GLY A 582 11.19 5.98 -10.64
C GLY A 582 11.75 4.69 -10.03
N ARG A 583 13.07 4.65 -9.85
CA ARG A 583 13.83 3.46 -9.42
C ARG A 583 13.42 2.88 -8.06
N ARG A 584 12.79 3.67 -7.19
CA ARG A 584 12.37 3.26 -5.83
C ARG A 584 10.86 3.08 -5.69
N SER A 585 10.10 3.11 -6.79
CA SER A 585 8.65 3.01 -6.75
C SER A 585 8.13 1.71 -6.13
N ARG A 586 7.03 1.81 -5.37
CA ARG A 586 6.27 0.65 -4.88
C ARG A 586 5.72 -0.27 -5.95
N VAL A 587 5.46 0.24 -7.15
CA VAL A 587 5.05 -0.57 -8.30
C VAL A 587 6.15 -1.55 -8.71
N GLY A 588 7.42 -1.20 -8.46
CA GLY A 588 8.58 -2.02 -8.81
C GLY A 588 8.85 -3.18 -7.86
N GLY A 589 8.39 -3.11 -6.61
CA GLY A 589 8.69 -4.11 -5.58
C GLY A 589 8.27 -5.53 -5.97
N PRO A 590 6.97 -5.77 -6.29
CA PRO A 590 6.48 -7.07 -6.72
C PRO A 590 7.20 -7.63 -7.95
N LEU A 591 7.48 -6.77 -8.95
CA LEU A 591 8.24 -7.14 -10.14
C LEU A 591 9.67 -7.55 -9.78
N ALA A 592 10.33 -6.81 -8.89
CA ALA A 592 11.69 -7.13 -8.43
C ALA A 592 11.75 -8.48 -7.71
N LEU A 593 10.72 -8.85 -6.93
CA LEU A 593 10.62 -10.17 -6.30
C LEU A 593 10.49 -11.29 -7.34
N ALA A 594 9.62 -11.11 -8.34
CA ALA A 594 9.47 -12.07 -9.45
C ALA A 594 10.77 -12.21 -10.28
N TYR A 595 11.45 -11.09 -10.52
CA TYR A 595 12.74 -11.05 -11.22
C TYR A 595 13.84 -11.74 -10.41
N ALA A 596 13.89 -11.52 -9.10
CA ALA A 596 14.85 -12.14 -8.20
C ALA A 596 14.74 -13.68 -8.18
N ASP A 597 13.53 -14.24 -8.29
CA ASP A 597 13.31 -15.69 -8.40
C ASP A 597 13.96 -16.27 -9.67
N ILE A 598 13.86 -15.57 -10.81
CA ILE A 598 14.54 -15.97 -12.05
C ILE A 598 16.06 -15.84 -11.93
N LEU A 599 16.54 -14.71 -11.38
CA LEU A 599 17.97 -14.48 -11.16
C LEU A 599 18.59 -15.50 -10.21
N TYR A 600 17.83 -15.95 -9.21
CA TYR A 600 18.25 -17.03 -8.32
C TYR A 600 18.56 -18.27 -9.14
N GLU A 601 17.63 -18.75 -9.97
CA GLU A 601 17.85 -19.96 -10.77
C GLU A 601 19.10 -19.91 -11.66
N GLN A 602 19.51 -18.71 -12.07
CA GLN A 602 20.70 -18.45 -12.89
C GLN A 602 21.99 -18.21 -12.08
N ASP A 603 21.98 -18.38 -10.75
CA ASP A 603 23.12 -18.15 -9.84
C ASP A 603 23.66 -16.70 -9.90
N ARG A 604 22.81 -15.71 -10.19
CA ARG A 604 23.18 -14.29 -10.33
C ARG A 604 23.09 -13.51 -9.00
N HIS A 605 23.83 -13.95 -7.99
CA HIS A 605 23.75 -13.41 -6.61
C HIS A 605 23.97 -11.91 -6.50
N ALA A 606 24.95 -11.36 -7.21
CA ALA A 606 25.23 -9.92 -7.16
C ALA A 606 24.04 -9.08 -7.65
N ALA A 607 23.32 -9.56 -8.68
CA ALA A 607 22.11 -8.91 -9.16
C ALA A 607 20.97 -9.01 -8.14
N ILE A 608 20.78 -10.19 -7.53
CA ILE A 608 19.79 -10.38 -6.46
C ILE A 608 20.04 -9.41 -5.30
N LEU A 609 21.27 -9.31 -4.80
CA LEU A 609 21.62 -8.39 -3.71
C LEU A 609 21.43 -6.91 -4.08
N ALA A 610 21.47 -6.55 -5.37
CA ALA A 610 21.15 -5.22 -5.85
C ALA A 610 19.63 -4.96 -5.91
N GLU A 611 18.83 -5.99 -6.22
CA GLU A 611 17.36 -5.89 -6.32
C GLU A 611 16.65 -5.97 -4.96
N LEU A 612 17.12 -6.84 -4.05
CA LEU A 612 16.42 -7.15 -2.80
C LEU A 612 16.17 -5.95 -1.86
N PRO A 613 17.11 -5.00 -1.67
CA PRO A 613 16.84 -3.81 -0.84
C PRO A 613 15.67 -2.96 -1.36
N LEU A 614 15.44 -2.97 -2.67
CA LEU A 614 14.33 -2.29 -3.35
C LEU A 614 13.04 -3.11 -3.35
N ALA A 615 13.08 -4.39 -3.01
CA ALA A 615 11.91 -5.25 -3.03
C ALA A 615 11.21 -5.31 -1.65
N THR A 616 11.95 -5.10 -0.56
CA THR A 616 11.42 -5.16 0.83
C THR A 616 10.98 -3.84 1.44
N THR A 617 11.47 -2.72 0.91
CA THR A 617 11.13 -1.37 1.39
C THR A 617 9.74 -0.90 0.95
N TRP A 618 9.13 -1.63 0.02
CA TRP A 618 8.04 -1.13 -0.80
C TRP A 618 6.95 -2.20 -0.98
N ARG A 619 6.14 -2.39 0.07
CA ARG A 619 4.94 -3.22 -0.02
C ARG A 619 3.82 -2.40 -0.64
N ASP A 620 3.32 -2.82 -1.79
CA ASP A 620 2.02 -2.39 -2.27
C ASP A 620 0.92 -3.14 -1.50
N VAL A 621 -0.14 -2.43 -1.11
CA VAL A 621 -1.35 -2.98 -0.49
C VAL A 621 -2.09 -3.93 -1.46
N ALA A 622 -1.79 -3.86 -2.77
CA ALA A 622 -2.50 -4.57 -3.84
C ALA A 622 -1.74 -5.73 -4.52
N THR A 623 -0.72 -6.34 -3.88
CA THR A 623 -0.01 -7.49 -4.47
C THR A 623 -0.38 -8.80 -3.76
N PRO A 624 -0.77 -9.87 -4.48
CA PRO A 624 -1.09 -11.15 -3.86
C PRO A 624 0.07 -11.73 -3.06
N MET A 625 -0.24 -12.34 -1.91
CA MET A 625 0.75 -12.88 -0.98
C MET A 625 1.65 -13.94 -1.64
N GLU A 626 1.09 -14.73 -2.55
CA GLU A 626 1.77 -15.77 -3.30
C GLU A 626 2.90 -15.20 -4.16
N LEU A 627 2.77 -13.97 -4.66
CA LEU A 627 3.82 -13.31 -5.44
C LEU A 627 4.93 -12.78 -4.55
N ILE A 628 4.57 -12.26 -3.37
CA ILE A 628 5.53 -11.78 -2.36
C ILE A 628 6.33 -12.96 -1.78
N SER A 629 5.67 -14.12 -1.61
CA SER A 629 6.23 -15.31 -0.99
C SER A 629 7.54 -15.77 -1.64
N ARG A 630 7.58 -15.82 -2.97
CA ARG A 630 8.74 -16.28 -3.74
C ARG A 630 9.97 -15.42 -3.47
N GLY A 631 9.77 -14.10 -3.43
CA GLY A 631 10.83 -13.17 -3.11
C GLY A 631 11.36 -13.33 -1.68
N GLN A 632 10.49 -13.57 -0.69
CA GLN A 632 10.91 -13.87 0.69
C GLN A 632 11.77 -15.14 0.76
N LEU A 633 11.43 -16.18 0.00
CA LEU A 633 12.23 -17.41 -0.08
C LEU A 633 13.60 -17.15 -0.70
N VAL A 634 13.66 -16.39 -1.79
CA VAL A 634 14.93 -16.00 -2.43
C VAL A 634 15.79 -15.18 -1.48
N MET A 635 15.20 -14.30 -0.67
CA MET A 635 15.92 -13.55 0.35
C MET A 635 16.55 -14.43 1.42
N ALA A 636 15.77 -15.36 1.98
CA ALA A 636 16.27 -16.28 3.01
C ALA A 636 17.44 -17.11 2.45
N LYS A 637 17.32 -17.60 1.22
CA LYS A 637 18.40 -18.31 0.50
C LYS A 637 19.60 -17.41 0.20
N ALA A 638 19.40 -16.15 -0.21
CA ALA A 638 20.49 -15.23 -0.51
C ALA A 638 21.33 -14.88 0.74
N ARG A 639 20.68 -14.67 1.90
CA ARG A 639 21.38 -14.44 3.19
C ARG A 639 22.24 -15.63 3.59
N PHE A 640 21.75 -16.84 3.34
CA PHE A 640 22.54 -18.05 3.55
C PHE A 640 23.89 -17.97 2.82
N PHE A 641 23.89 -17.57 1.54
CA PHE A 641 25.10 -17.42 0.74
C PHE A 641 25.95 -16.19 1.08
N ALA A 642 25.38 -15.21 1.78
CA ALA A 642 26.13 -14.07 2.32
C ALA A 642 26.86 -14.40 3.64
N GLY A 643 26.74 -15.63 4.16
CA GLY A 643 27.32 -16.04 5.45
C GLY A 643 26.42 -15.75 6.65
N GLU A 644 25.16 -15.35 6.43
CA GLU A 644 24.19 -14.99 7.46
C GLU A 644 23.09 -16.06 7.62
N ALA A 645 23.47 -17.34 7.58
CA ALA A 645 22.53 -18.46 7.50
C ALA A 645 21.51 -18.53 8.65
N GLU A 646 21.93 -18.29 9.90
CA GLU A 646 21.01 -18.26 11.06
C GLU A 646 20.00 -17.09 10.96
N GLN A 647 20.42 -15.93 10.46
CA GLN A 647 19.51 -14.79 10.28
C GLN A 647 18.49 -15.08 9.17
N GLY A 648 18.92 -15.74 8.09
CA GLY A 648 18.02 -16.20 7.04
C GLY A 648 16.97 -17.18 7.55
N LEU A 649 17.36 -18.12 8.42
CA LEU A 649 16.45 -19.07 9.07
C LEU A 649 15.48 -18.36 10.04
N ALA A 650 15.97 -17.44 10.86
CA ALA A 650 15.15 -16.68 11.80
C ALA A 650 14.11 -15.80 11.08
N GLN A 651 14.49 -15.15 9.97
CA GLN A 651 13.57 -14.38 9.13
C GLN A 651 12.46 -15.26 8.53
N LEU A 652 12.82 -16.47 8.07
CA LEU A 652 11.84 -17.43 7.55
C LEU A 652 10.86 -17.87 8.65
N ASP A 653 11.32 -18.05 9.89
CA ASP A 653 10.49 -18.43 11.03
C ASP A 653 9.53 -17.32 11.47
N GLU A 654 10.00 -16.07 11.50
CA GLU A 654 9.14 -14.91 11.75
C GLU A 654 8.04 -14.80 10.70
N TRP A 655 8.38 -14.99 9.43
CA TRP A 655 7.39 -14.94 8.36
C TRP A 655 6.39 -16.10 8.43
N LEU A 656 6.85 -17.34 8.68
CA LEU A 656 5.99 -18.51 8.89
C LEU A 656 5.01 -18.31 10.05
N ALA A 657 5.42 -17.64 11.14
CA ALA A 657 4.55 -17.34 12.27
C ALA A 657 3.40 -16.39 11.90
N GLY A 658 3.57 -15.54 10.88
CA GLY A 658 2.54 -14.65 10.37
C GLY A 658 1.50 -15.31 9.45
N LEU A 659 1.73 -16.55 8.98
CA LEU A 659 0.88 -17.25 8.02
C LEU A 659 -0.24 -18.10 8.66
N GLN A 660 -0.69 -17.76 9.87
CA GLN A 660 -1.64 -18.59 10.63
C GLN A 660 -3.11 -18.50 10.15
N SER A 661 -3.42 -17.66 9.16
CA SER A 661 -4.79 -17.53 8.63
C SER A 661 -5.07 -18.52 7.50
N PRO A 662 -6.32 -19.04 7.37
CA PRO A 662 -6.72 -19.86 6.23
C PRO A 662 -6.51 -19.14 4.90
N GLY A 663 -6.01 -19.86 3.89
CA GLY A 663 -5.74 -19.33 2.55
C GLY A 663 -4.26 -19.19 2.18
N TYR A 664 -3.33 -19.45 3.12
CA TYR A 664 -1.89 -19.38 2.84
C TYR A 664 -1.21 -20.76 2.72
N GLU A 665 -1.97 -21.81 2.46
CA GLU A 665 -1.50 -23.21 2.48
C GLU A 665 -0.32 -23.45 1.52
N ARG A 666 -0.38 -22.88 0.30
CA ARG A 666 0.70 -22.97 -0.71
C ARG A 666 1.97 -22.27 -0.24
N VAL A 667 1.81 -21.04 0.22
CA VAL A 667 2.89 -20.19 0.71
C VAL A 667 3.59 -20.84 1.89
N TYR A 668 2.80 -21.37 2.84
CA TYR A 668 3.28 -22.11 3.99
C TYR A 668 4.07 -23.35 3.55
N ALA A 669 3.55 -24.14 2.60
CA ALA A 669 4.23 -25.33 2.13
C ALA A 669 5.58 -25.06 1.45
N LEU A 670 5.65 -24.03 0.60
CA LEU A 670 6.90 -23.62 -0.05
C LEU A 670 7.92 -23.10 0.97
N ALA A 671 7.47 -22.33 1.98
CA ALA A 671 8.32 -21.84 3.06
C ALA A 671 8.85 -22.96 3.95
N MET A 672 8.01 -23.92 4.34
CA MET A 672 8.42 -25.10 5.10
C MET A 672 9.39 -25.98 4.31
N GLY A 673 9.14 -26.19 3.01
CA GLY A 673 10.06 -26.91 2.12
C GLY A 673 11.43 -26.22 2.02
N CYS A 674 11.46 -24.89 1.91
CA CYS A 674 12.69 -24.11 1.95
C CYS A 674 13.39 -24.23 3.32
N LYS A 675 12.64 -24.21 4.43
CA LYS A 675 13.19 -24.39 5.77
C LYS A 675 13.87 -25.76 5.93
N VAL A 676 13.24 -26.84 5.46
CA VAL A 676 13.85 -28.18 5.43
C VAL A 676 15.18 -28.16 4.69
N GLN A 677 15.24 -27.51 3.53
CA GLN A 677 16.47 -27.40 2.74
C GLN A 677 17.57 -26.63 3.49
N LEU A 678 17.27 -25.46 4.06
CA LEU A 678 18.23 -24.67 4.84
C LEU A 678 18.76 -25.44 6.06
N LEU A 679 17.89 -26.15 6.78
CA LEU A 679 18.28 -26.96 7.93
C LEU A 679 19.21 -28.12 7.53
N LEU A 680 18.99 -28.74 6.37
CA LEU A 680 19.89 -29.77 5.85
C LEU A 680 21.25 -29.20 5.45
N TRP A 681 21.29 -28.00 4.85
CA TRP A 681 22.55 -27.29 4.59
C TRP A 681 23.30 -26.92 5.89
N LEU A 682 22.56 -26.57 6.95
CA LEU A 682 23.12 -26.32 8.30
C LEU A 682 23.48 -27.59 9.09
N ARG A 683 23.36 -28.78 8.49
CA ARG A 683 23.63 -30.08 9.14
C ARG A 683 22.73 -30.32 10.37
N ARG A 684 21.47 -29.88 10.30
CA ARG A 684 20.42 -30.08 11.33
C ARG A 684 19.32 -31.03 10.83
N PRO A 685 19.62 -32.30 10.48
CA PRO A 685 18.65 -33.22 9.87
C PRO A 685 17.45 -33.52 10.79
N ASN A 686 17.63 -33.44 12.11
CA ASN A 686 16.57 -33.73 13.08
C ASN A 686 15.51 -32.64 13.11
N GLU A 687 15.95 -31.38 13.02
CA GLU A 687 15.04 -30.25 12.87
C GLU A 687 14.37 -30.28 11.49
N ALA A 688 15.12 -30.63 10.44
CA ALA A 688 14.57 -30.81 9.10
C ALA A 688 13.49 -31.89 9.05
N GLU A 689 13.70 -33.03 9.71
CA GLU A 689 12.70 -34.10 9.84
C GLU A 689 11.44 -33.61 10.56
N ARG A 690 11.58 -32.88 11.68
CA ARG A 690 10.45 -32.31 12.43
C ARG A 690 9.63 -31.34 11.57
N VAL A 691 10.30 -30.42 10.86
CA VAL A 691 9.66 -29.46 9.96
C VAL A 691 8.96 -30.18 8.81
N CYS A 692 9.60 -31.20 8.22
CA CYS A 692 8.99 -32.01 7.16
C CYS A 692 7.74 -32.75 7.64
N LEU A 693 7.75 -33.30 8.86
CA LEU A 693 6.58 -33.94 9.48
C LEU A 693 5.46 -32.94 9.78
N GLN A 694 5.79 -31.72 10.23
CA GLN A 694 4.81 -30.64 10.41
C GLN A 694 4.14 -30.30 9.08
N LEU A 695 4.92 -30.15 8.01
CA LEU A 695 4.39 -29.91 6.67
C LEU A 695 3.48 -31.04 6.20
N ALA A 696 3.91 -32.29 6.35
CA ALA A 696 3.10 -33.46 5.97
C ALA A 696 1.76 -33.52 6.73
N ARG A 697 1.76 -33.22 8.03
CA ARG A 697 0.55 -33.17 8.85
C ARG A 697 -0.39 -32.06 8.38
N HIS A 698 0.15 -30.88 8.11
CA HIS A 698 -0.62 -29.74 7.63
C HIS A 698 -1.32 -30.05 6.30
N LEU A 699 -0.62 -30.65 5.33
CA LEU A 699 -1.18 -31.00 4.03
C LEU A 699 -2.09 -32.25 4.03
N SER A 700 -2.07 -33.08 5.08
CA SER A 700 -2.81 -34.36 5.11
C SER A 700 -4.34 -34.21 5.01
N GLY A 701 -4.87 -33.04 5.40
CA GLY A 701 -6.30 -32.73 5.33
C GLY A 701 -6.71 -31.96 4.07
N LEU A 702 -5.79 -31.68 3.15
CA LEU A 702 -6.02 -30.82 1.99
C LEU A 702 -6.07 -31.63 0.69
N SER A 703 -6.82 -31.12 -0.30
CA SER A 703 -6.90 -31.74 -1.62
C SER A 703 -5.55 -31.68 -2.34
N ALA A 704 -5.00 -32.84 -2.71
CA ALA A 704 -3.76 -32.93 -3.47
C ALA A 704 -3.87 -32.34 -4.88
N GLU A 705 -5.06 -32.40 -5.49
CA GLU A 705 -5.32 -31.80 -6.81
C GLU A 705 -5.29 -30.28 -6.75
N ARG A 706 -5.91 -29.68 -5.72
CA ARG A 706 -5.94 -28.23 -5.55
C ARG A 706 -4.56 -27.68 -5.22
N TYR A 707 -3.80 -28.37 -4.38
CA TYR A 707 -2.49 -27.90 -3.88
C TYR A 707 -1.33 -28.72 -4.45
N ALA A 708 -1.33 -28.97 -5.76
CA ALA A 708 -0.33 -29.83 -6.42
C ALA A 708 1.11 -29.29 -6.26
N ASP A 709 1.28 -27.97 -6.23
CA ASP A 709 2.54 -27.28 -5.94
C ASP A 709 3.03 -27.51 -4.50
N ALA A 710 2.14 -27.40 -3.52
CA ALA A 710 2.43 -27.72 -2.13
C ALA A 710 2.82 -29.20 -1.94
N GLN A 711 2.12 -30.12 -2.63
CA GLN A 711 2.44 -31.55 -2.60
C GLN A 711 3.80 -31.84 -3.24
N ALA A 712 4.17 -31.15 -4.33
CA ALA A 712 5.49 -31.26 -4.91
C ALA A 712 6.58 -30.73 -3.95
N ALA A 713 6.33 -29.63 -3.25
CA ALA A 713 7.24 -29.11 -2.23
C ALA A 713 7.44 -30.11 -1.06
N LEU A 714 6.36 -30.75 -0.60
CA LEU A 714 6.43 -31.82 0.39
C LEU A 714 7.21 -33.03 -0.13
N ALA A 715 6.97 -33.48 -1.36
CA ALA A 715 7.68 -34.62 -1.94
C ALA A 715 9.19 -34.38 -2.03
N LEU A 716 9.60 -33.17 -2.43
CA LEU A 716 11.01 -32.75 -2.43
C LEU A 716 11.60 -32.73 -1.02
N ALA A 717 10.87 -32.18 -0.04
CA ALA A 717 11.29 -32.14 1.36
C ALA A 717 11.46 -33.56 1.95
N GLU A 718 10.47 -34.44 1.77
CA GLU A 718 10.52 -35.84 2.21
C GLU A 718 11.68 -36.59 1.55
N ALA A 719 11.90 -36.39 0.25
CA ALA A 719 12.99 -37.02 -0.47
C ALA A 719 14.36 -36.59 0.06
N ARG A 720 14.57 -35.28 0.28
CA ARG A 720 15.82 -34.75 0.85
C ARG A 720 16.11 -35.31 2.24
N VAL A 721 15.10 -35.35 3.11
CA VAL A 721 15.22 -35.98 4.44
C VAL A 721 15.54 -37.47 4.30
N ALA A 722 14.80 -38.21 3.47
CA ALA A 722 15.04 -39.64 3.28
C ALA A 722 16.44 -39.94 2.71
N LEU A 723 16.94 -39.14 1.76
CA LEU A 723 18.31 -39.26 1.23
C LEU A 723 19.35 -38.96 2.32
N SER A 724 19.12 -37.97 3.18
CA SER A 724 20.00 -37.70 4.32
C SER A 724 20.05 -38.85 5.35
N GLU A 725 18.97 -39.64 5.44
CA GLU A 725 18.85 -40.82 6.30
C GLU A 725 19.24 -42.14 5.61
N ARG A 726 19.71 -42.10 4.35
CA ARG A 726 20.01 -43.27 3.50
C ARG A 726 18.81 -44.20 3.26
N ARG A 727 17.63 -43.65 3.13
CA ARG A 727 16.39 -44.35 2.79
C ARG A 727 16.02 -44.12 1.34
N ALA A 728 16.88 -44.58 0.44
CA ALA A 728 16.75 -44.36 -1.00
C ALA A 728 15.42 -44.89 -1.57
N GLU A 729 14.91 -46.00 -1.05
CA GLU A 729 13.63 -46.58 -1.48
C GLU A 729 12.45 -45.65 -1.18
N ARG A 730 12.46 -44.99 -0.01
CA ARG A 730 11.41 -44.05 0.38
C ARG A 730 11.48 -42.78 -0.48
N ALA A 731 12.68 -42.27 -0.71
CA ALA A 731 12.89 -41.13 -1.61
C ALA A 731 12.40 -41.44 -3.02
N GLN A 732 12.78 -42.60 -3.58
CA GLN A 732 12.34 -43.05 -4.90
C GLN A 732 10.82 -43.11 -5.00
N GLN A 733 10.14 -43.80 -4.07
CA GLN A 733 8.68 -43.97 -4.11
C GLN A 733 7.95 -42.62 -4.09
N ARG A 734 8.41 -41.68 -3.25
CA ARG A 734 7.83 -40.34 -3.17
C ARG A 734 8.03 -39.54 -4.45
N LEU A 735 9.24 -39.56 -5.00
CA LEU A 735 9.57 -38.80 -6.20
C LEU A 735 8.91 -39.37 -7.46
N GLU A 736 8.80 -40.70 -7.60
CA GLU A 736 8.07 -41.33 -8.71
C GLU A 736 6.59 -40.93 -8.70
N SER A 737 5.95 -40.98 -7.52
CA SER A 737 4.55 -40.57 -7.36
C SER A 737 4.35 -39.09 -7.70
N ALA A 738 5.27 -38.23 -7.26
CA ALA A 738 5.18 -36.79 -7.53
C ALA A 738 5.45 -36.46 -9.01
N LEU A 739 6.41 -37.13 -9.64
CA LEU A 739 6.75 -36.93 -11.04
C LEU A 739 5.60 -37.36 -11.97
N ALA A 740 4.94 -38.48 -11.65
CA ALA A 740 3.76 -38.94 -12.39
C ALA A 740 2.60 -37.93 -12.33
N ALA A 741 2.45 -37.20 -11.23
CA ALA A 741 1.44 -36.16 -11.06
C ALA A 741 1.79 -34.83 -11.76
N ASN A 742 3.05 -34.61 -12.16
CA ASN A 742 3.54 -33.37 -12.78
C ASN A 742 4.03 -33.61 -14.23
N ALA A 743 3.20 -34.26 -15.05
CA ALA A 743 3.55 -34.63 -16.43
C ALA A 743 3.35 -33.50 -17.46
N SER A 744 2.79 -32.35 -17.07
CA SER A 744 2.50 -31.24 -17.99
C SER A 744 3.80 -30.61 -18.53
N PRO A 745 3.90 -30.31 -19.84
CA PRO A 745 5.06 -29.64 -20.41
C PRO A 745 5.28 -28.23 -19.84
N TYR A 746 4.23 -27.60 -19.29
CA TYR A 746 4.32 -26.27 -18.69
C TYR A 746 4.75 -26.27 -17.21
N GLN A 747 4.96 -27.44 -16.59
CA GLN A 747 5.44 -27.59 -15.20
C GLN A 747 6.91 -27.99 -15.17
N ARG A 748 7.69 -27.44 -16.11
CA ARG A 748 9.05 -27.89 -16.43
C ARG A 748 10.01 -27.73 -15.26
N ASP A 749 9.96 -26.61 -14.55
CA ASP A 749 10.82 -26.34 -13.39
C ASP A 749 10.69 -27.44 -12.32
N ARG A 750 9.45 -27.76 -11.93
CA ARG A 750 9.15 -28.79 -10.93
C ARG A 750 9.57 -30.18 -11.40
N ARG A 751 9.26 -30.53 -12.65
CA ARG A 751 9.65 -31.81 -13.24
C ARG A 751 11.17 -32.02 -13.20
N LEU A 752 11.95 -30.99 -13.56
CA LEU A 752 13.42 -31.07 -13.55
C LEU A 752 13.97 -31.33 -12.14
N ARG A 753 13.46 -30.63 -11.12
CA ARG A 753 13.88 -30.84 -9.72
C ARG A 753 13.58 -32.25 -9.21
N LEU A 754 12.37 -32.75 -9.48
CA LEU A 754 11.96 -34.09 -9.11
C LEU A 754 12.81 -35.15 -9.81
N ALA A 755 13.05 -35.00 -11.12
CA ALA A 755 13.84 -35.94 -11.91
C ALA A 755 15.32 -36.01 -11.49
N LEU A 756 15.93 -34.88 -11.11
CA LEU A 756 17.30 -34.88 -10.61
C LEU A 756 17.45 -35.64 -9.29
N LEU A 757 16.62 -35.34 -8.30
CA LEU A 757 16.65 -36.08 -7.02
C LEU A 757 16.24 -37.54 -7.19
N LEU A 758 15.35 -37.86 -8.15
CA LEU A 758 14.96 -39.23 -8.44
C LEU A 758 16.14 -40.03 -9.02
N SER A 759 16.97 -39.39 -9.84
CA SER A 759 18.19 -39.99 -10.37
C SER A 759 19.16 -40.37 -9.24
N VAL A 760 19.34 -39.48 -8.25
CA VAL A 760 20.11 -39.78 -7.03
C VAL A 760 19.50 -40.95 -6.26
N ALA A 761 18.18 -40.97 -6.07
CA ALA A 761 17.50 -42.03 -5.32
C ALA A 761 17.65 -43.41 -6.02
N TYR A 762 17.56 -43.47 -7.35
CA TYR A 762 17.83 -44.69 -8.11
C TYR A 762 19.26 -45.18 -7.92
N TRP A 763 20.24 -44.26 -7.97
CA TRP A 763 21.64 -44.61 -7.78
C TRP A 763 21.93 -45.13 -6.37
N GLN A 764 21.45 -44.46 -5.32
CA GLN A 764 21.65 -44.92 -3.94
C GLN A 764 20.99 -46.28 -3.64
N LYS A 765 19.92 -46.63 -4.37
CA LYS A 765 19.29 -47.96 -4.32
C LYS A 765 20.08 -49.03 -5.10
N GLY A 766 21.08 -48.64 -5.87
CA GLY A 766 21.90 -49.54 -6.70
C GLY A 766 21.40 -49.72 -8.14
N ASN A 767 20.46 -48.89 -8.61
CA ASN A 767 19.97 -48.92 -9.98
C ASN A 767 20.62 -47.82 -10.85
N SER A 768 21.93 -47.94 -11.07
CA SER A 768 22.72 -46.96 -11.81
C SER A 768 22.26 -46.77 -13.26
N GLU A 769 21.81 -47.84 -13.93
CA GLU A 769 21.33 -47.76 -15.32
C GLU A 769 20.13 -46.82 -15.45
N LYS A 770 19.09 -46.99 -14.60
CA LYS A 770 17.94 -46.07 -14.58
C LYS A 770 18.34 -44.67 -14.14
N ALA A 771 19.22 -44.56 -13.15
CA ALA A 771 19.70 -43.27 -12.65
C ALA A 771 20.36 -42.44 -13.76
N PHE A 772 21.30 -43.03 -14.50
CA PHE A 772 22.02 -42.35 -15.57
C PHE A 772 21.14 -42.07 -16.79
N ALA A 773 20.25 -43.00 -17.13
CA ALA A 773 19.28 -42.82 -18.22
C ALA A 773 18.30 -41.65 -17.96
N LEU A 774 17.90 -41.43 -16.70
CA LEU A 774 17.06 -40.29 -16.31
C LEU A 774 17.87 -38.99 -16.20
N PHE A 775 19.08 -39.07 -15.65
CA PHE A 775 19.91 -37.90 -15.38
C PHE A 775 20.39 -37.18 -16.65
N ALA A 776 20.93 -37.91 -17.62
CA ALA A 776 21.57 -37.31 -18.80
C ALA A 776 20.64 -36.36 -19.59
N PRO A 777 19.41 -36.75 -19.99
CA PRO A 777 18.50 -35.83 -20.68
C PRO A 777 18.02 -34.69 -19.77
N THR A 778 17.80 -34.96 -18.48
CA THR A 778 17.37 -33.94 -17.51
C THR A 778 18.43 -32.85 -17.34
N LEU A 779 19.71 -33.25 -17.30
CA LEU A 779 20.85 -32.35 -17.19
C LEU A 779 21.00 -31.49 -18.44
N GLU A 780 20.98 -32.10 -19.62
CA GLU A 780 21.09 -31.38 -20.89
C GLU A 780 19.97 -30.34 -21.04
N GLU A 781 18.74 -30.76 -20.73
CA GLU A 781 17.57 -29.90 -20.76
C GLU A 781 17.69 -28.71 -19.80
N ALA A 782 17.97 -28.96 -18.52
CA ALA A 782 18.08 -27.92 -17.51
C ALA A 782 19.22 -26.94 -17.82
N TRP A 783 20.39 -27.46 -18.22
CA TRP A 783 21.56 -26.62 -18.48
C TRP A 783 21.33 -25.65 -19.64
N ASN A 784 20.74 -26.15 -20.73
CA ASN A 784 20.45 -25.37 -21.93
C ASN A 784 19.39 -24.29 -21.70
N GLN A 785 18.49 -24.49 -20.73
CA GLN A 785 17.50 -23.48 -20.31
C GLN A 785 18.05 -22.46 -19.29
N GLY A 786 19.34 -22.54 -18.95
CA GLY A 786 20.02 -21.57 -18.09
C GLY A 786 19.93 -21.87 -16.59
N TYR A 787 19.44 -23.05 -16.19
CA TYR A 787 19.42 -23.44 -14.78
C TYR A 787 20.83 -23.68 -14.24
N ARG A 788 21.11 -23.12 -13.06
CA ARG A 788 22.35 -23.32 -12.30
C ARG A 788 22.04 -23.73 -10.86
N ARG A 789 21.13 -23.02 -10.19
CA ARG A 789 20.75 -23.33 -8.81
C ARG A 789 20.04 -24.65 -8.65
N LEU A 790 19.28 -25.08 -9.65
CA LEU A 790 18.68 -26.42 -9.71
C LEU A 790 19.69 -27.55 -9.43
N PHE A 791 20.97 -27.40 -9.79
CA PHE A 791 22.03 -28.35 -9.46
C PHE A 791 22.73 -28.05 -8.13
N GLN A 792 23.02 -26.78 -7.86
CA GLN A 792 23.75 -26.36 -6.65
C GLN A 792 22.93 -26.60 -5.37
N ASP A 793 21.62 -26.38 -5.41
CA ASP A 793 20.75 -26.46 -4.25
C ASP A 793 20.70 -27.87 -3.62
N ASP A 794 20.95 -28.89 -4.43
CA ASP A 794 20.99 -30.31 -4.04
C ASP A 794 22.40 -30.93 -4.23
N ALA A 795 23.44 -30.09 -4.27
CA ALA A 795 24.82 -30.50 -4.56
C ALA A 795 25.37 -31.56 -3.61
N ILE A 796 24.93 -31.56 -2.35
CA ILE A 796 25.30 -32.55 -1.32
C ILE A 796 25.05 -33.99 -1.82
N TRP A 797 23.96 -34.20 -2.55
CA TRP A 797 23.60 -35.52 -3.08
C TRP A 797 24.01 -35.71 -4.55
N LEU A 798 24.01 -34.63 -5.33
CA LEU A 798 24.35 -34.67 -6.74
C LEU A 798 25.85 -34.85 -7.00
N LEU A 799 26.74 -34.37 -6.12
CA LEU A 799 28.18 -34.49 -6.32
C LEU A 799 28.69 -35.94 -6.23
N PRO A 800 28.35 -36.74 -5.20
CA PRO A 800 28.73 -38.16 -5.18
C PRO A 800 28.14 -38.95 -6.36
N PHE A 801 26.88 -38.68 -6.70
CA PHE A 801 26.21 -39.28 -7.85
C PHE A 801 26.91 -38.90 -9.18
N TRP A 802 27.33 -37.65 -9.32
CA TRP A 802 28.09 -37.16 -10.46
C TRP A 802 29.42 -37.89 -10.62
N ASP A 803 30.18 -38.06 -9.53
CA ASP A 803 31.47 -38.74 -9.59
C ASP A 803 31.30 -40.21 -10.01
N ALA A 804 30.25 -40.89 -9.53
CA ALA A 804 29.89 -42.23 -9.98
C ALA A 804 29.47 -42.28 -11.47
N TRP A 805 28.71 -41.31 -11.95
CA TRP A 805 28.36 -41.23 -13.37
C TRP A 805 29.57 -40.94 -14.25
N ARG A 806 30.49 -40.08 -13.81
CA ARG A 806 31.75 -39.78 -14.50
C ARG A 806 32.63 -41.01 -14.64
N GLU A 807 32.70 -41.85 -13.61
CA GLU A 807 33.45 -43.11 -13.65
C GLU A 807 32.81 -44.10 -14.63
N ALA A 808 31.47 -44.19 -14.66
CA ALA A 808 30.75 -45.08 -15.56
C ALA A 808 30.75 -44.62 -17.03
N GLU A 809 30.58 -43.32 -17.29
CA GLU A 809 30.43 -42.72 -18.62
C GLU A 809 31.36 -41.49 -18.84
N PRO A 810 32.71 -41.67 -18.77
CA PRO A 810 33.66 -40.55 -18.75
C PRO A 810 33.59 -39.65 -19.99
N LYS A 811 33.33 -40.23 -21.16
CA LYS A 811 33.21 -39.46 -22.42
C LYS A 811 31.99 -38.52 -22.41
N ARG A 812 30.86 -38.96 -21.84
CA ARG A 812 29.65 -38.14 -21.76
C ARG A 812 29.78 -37.11 -20.65
N ALA A 813 30.29 -37.50 -19.48
CA ALA A 813 30.51 -36.57 -18.37
C ALA A 813 31.52 -35.45 -18.71
N ALA A 814 32.51 -35.72 -19.58
CA ALA A 814 33.47 -34.73 -20.02
C ALA A 814 32.85 -33.52 -20.75
N ALA A 815 31.71 -33.69 -21.42
CA ALA A 815 31.01 -32.59 -22.08
C ALA A 815 30.41 -31.57 -21.09
N TRP A 816 30.36 -31.92 -19.80
CA TRP A 816 29.61 -31.19 -18.78
C TRP A 816 30.48 -30.83 -17.57
N GLN A 817 31.80 -30.63 -17.77
CA GLN A 817 32.74 -30.31 -16.67
C GLN A 817 32.33 -29.09 -15.84
N GLY A 818 31.69 -28.08 -16.45
CA GLY A 818 31.18 -26.92 -15.72
C GLY A 818 30.15 -27.25 -14.64
N VAL A 819 29.35 -28.30 -14.81
CA VAL A 819 28.41 -28.79 -13.77
C VAL A 819 29.19 -29.35 -12.59
N ALA A 820 30.22 -30.14 -12.85
CA ALA A 820 31.06 -30.72 -11.80
C ALA A 820 31.74 -29.65 -10.94
N GLU A 821 32.25 -28.60 -11.58
CA GLU A 821 32.87 -27.46 -10.88
C GLU A 821 31.87 -26.72 -10.00
N LEU A 822 30.65 -26.47 -10.51
CA LEU A 822 29.57 -25.84 -9.74
C LEU A 822 29.18 -26.67 -8.51
N LEU A 823 29.04 -27.99 -8.66
CA LEU A 823 28.72 -28.89 -7.56
C LEU A 823 29.83 -28.87 -6.48
N ARG A 824 31.11 -28.95 -6.88
CA ARG A 824 32.25 -28.91 -5.94
C ARG A 824 32.40 -27.56 -5.25
N GLU A 825 32.25 -26.46 -5.98
CA GLU A 825 32.27 -25.11 -5.42
C GLU A 825 31.15 -24.95 -4.39
N GLN A 826 29.96 -25.46 -4.68
CA GLN A 826 28.84 -25.35 -3.77
C GLN A 826 29.05 -26.18 -2.50
N CYS A 827 29.51 -27.43 -2.58
CA CYS A 827 29.83 -28.22 -1.38
C CYS A 827 30.91 -27.53 -0.52
N ARG A 828 31.93 -26.91 -1.15
CA ARG A 828 32.94 -26.09 -0.45
C ARG A 828 32.29 -24.89 0.28
N ARG A 829 31.37 -24.17 -0.38
CA ARG A 829 30.65 -23.02 0.23
C ARG A 829 29.76 -23.45 1.39
N LEU A 830 29.11 -24.59 1.29
CA LEU A 830 28.32 -25.16 2.39
C LEU A 830 29.22 -25.61 3.56
N SER A 831 30.55 -25.61 3.41
CA SER A 831 31.49 -26.18 4.37
C SER A 831 31.15 -27.64 4.70
N VAL A 832 30.62 -28.36 3.71
CA VAL A 832 30.20 -29.76 3.82
C VAL A 832 31.21 -30.62 3.08
N ASP A 833 31.81 -31.57 3.78
CA ASP A 833 32.46 -32.70 3.14
C ASP A 833 31.37 -33.69 2.65
N PRO A 834 31.23 -33.92 1.33
CA PRO A 834 30.31 -34.91 0.79
C PRO A 834 30.58 -36.32 1.35
N ALA A 835 31.84 -36.68 1.56
CA ALA A 835 32.24 -37.92 2.21
C ALA A 835 31.91 -37.90 3.72
N GLY A 836 31.94 -36.72 4.35
CA GLY A 836 31.47 -36.52 5.73
C GLY A 836 29.95 -36.62 5.93
N PHE A 837 29.13 -36.71 4.87
CA PHE A 837 27.74 -37.21 4.97
C PHE A 837 27.71 -38.75 5.04
N GLU A 838 28.73 -39.43 4.49
CA GLU A 838 28.91 -40.87 4.63
C GLU A 838 29.39 -41.29 6.04
N GLU A 839 29.87 -40.36 6.86
CA GLU A 839 30.34 -40.65 8.23
C GLU A 839 29.65 -39.83 9.34
N ASN A 840 28.51 -39.19 9.04
CA ASN A 840 28.00 -38.16 9.93
C ASN A 840 27.49 -38.68 11.30
N GLN A 841 28.27 -38.30 12.31
CA GLN A 841 28.18 -38.33 13.76
C GLN A 841 26.83 -37.96 14.42
N ASP A 842 25.72 -38.61 14.05
CA ASP A 842 24.42 -38.41 14.71
C ASP A 842 23.76 -39.74 15.11
N VAL A 843 22.83 -39.67 16.08
CA VAL A 843 22.05 -40.83 16.52
C VAL A 843 21.11 -41.23 15.38
N SER A 844 21.43 -42.36 14.73
CA SER A 844 20.68 -42.93 13.62
C SER A 844 19.24 -43.25 14.02
N HIS A 845 18.32 -43.33 13.07
CA HIS A 845 16.96 -43.75 13.35
C HIS A 845 16.89 -45.11 14.05
N ARG A 846 17.82 -46.03 13.74
CA ARG A 846 17.90 -47.33 14.41
C ARG A 846 18.33 -47.19 15.86
N GLU A 847 19.31 -46.33 16.14
CA GLU A 847 19.70 -45.98 17.49
C GLU A 847 18.61 -45.20 18.24
N ARG A 848 17.74 -44.42 17.56
CA ARG A 848 16.55 -43.77 18.15
C ARG A 848 15.43 -44.76 18.46
N GLU A 849 15.16 -45.70 17.57
CA GLU A 849 14.21 -46.79 17.81
C GLU A 849 14.66 -47.61 19.02
N ILE A 850 15.95 -47.96 19.06
CA ILE A 850 16.56 -48.60 20.23
C ILE A 850 16.45 -47.69 21.47
N LEU A 851 16.71 -46.38 21.37
CA LEU A 851 16.57 -45.43 22.47
C LEU A 851 15.12 -45.32 22.99
N ARG A 852 14.11 -45.42 22.12
CA ARG A 852 12.69 -45.48 22.52
C ARG A 852 12.38 -46.76 23.29
N LEU A 853 12.86 -47.90 22.81
CA LEU A 853 12.67 -49.18 23.50
C LEU A 853 13.46 -49.24 24.82
N VAL A 854 14.63 -48.58 24.90
CA VAL A 854 15.38 -48.37 26.14
C VAL A 854 14.58 -47.49 27.11
N ALA A 855 13.95 -46.42 26.62
CA ALA A 855 13.10 -45.54 27.42
C ALA A 855 11.84 -46.24 27.93
N ALA A 856 11.32 -47.22 27.17
CA ALA A 856 10.22 -48.09 27.57
C ALA A 856 10.64 -49.23 28.55
N GLY A 857 11.91 -49.30 28.95
CA GLY A 857 12.40 -50.24 29.97
C GLY A 857 12.71 -51.65 29.46
N LEU A 858 12.71 -51.89 28.14
CA LEU A 858 12.99 -53.21 27.58
C LEU A 858 14.46 -53.63 27.81
N SER A 859 14.68 -54.94 28.00
CA SER A 859 16.03 -55.53 28.08
C SER A 859 16.69 -55.62 26.69
N ASN A 860 18.01 -55.84 26.62
CA ASN A 860 18.69 -56.00 25.31
C ASN A 860 18.13 -57.17 24.49
N ARG A 861 17.66 -58.22 25.16
CA ARG A 861 17.07 -59.40 24.53
C ARG A 861 15.68 -59.08 23.96
N ASP A 862 14.88 -58.31 24.69
CA ASP A 862 13.53 -57.92 24.25
C ASP A 862 13.60 -56.89 23.12
N ILE A 863 14.56 -55.96 23.19
CA ILE A 863 14.86 -55.03 22.09
C ILE A 863 15.27 -55.81 20.86
N ALA A 864 16.18 -56.78 21.00
CA ALA A 864 16.66 -57.62 19.90
C ALA A 864 15.50 -58.36 19.21
N GLN A 865 14.54 -58.90 19.97
CA GLN A 865 13.32 -59.49 19.40
C GLN A 865 12.41 -58.48 18.73
N ALA A 866 12.16 -57.33 19.37
CA ALA A 866 11.26 -56.29 18.86
C ALA A 866 11.74 -55.68 17.53
N VAL A 867 13.06 -55.62 17.31
CA VAL A 867 13.63 -55.06 16.08
C VAL A 867 14.21 -56.13 15.14
N HIS A 868 14.01 -57.42 15.43
CA HIS A 868 14.50 -58.56 14.63
C HIS A 868 16.04 -58.56 14.41
N LEU A 869 16.82 -58.35 15.46
CA LEU A 869 18.30 -58.38 15.45
C LEU A 869 18.86 -59.32 16.52
N SER A 870 20.17 -59.60 16.47
CA SER A 870 20.83 -60.37 17.54
C SER A 870 21.11 -59.49 18.77
N GLU A 871 21.15 -60.08 19.97
CA GLU A 871 21.47 -59.33 21.20
C GLU A 871 22.87 -58.68 21.15
N ALA A 872 23.83 -59.30 20.45
CA ALA A 872 25.16 -58.75 20.23
C ALA A 872 25.12 -57.47 19.38
N THR A 873 24.26 -57.46 18.36
CA THR A 873 24.02 -56.29 17.50
C THR A 873 23.38 -55.14 18.30
N ILE A 874 22.46 -55.45 19.23
CA ILE A 874 21.88 -54.43 20.14
C ILE A 874 22.93 -53.83 21.08
N LYS A 875 23.82 -54.65 21.65
CA LYS A 875 24.92 -54.16 22.48
C LYS A 875 25.84 -53.22 21.70
N TRP A 876 26.14 -53.54 20.44
CA TRP A 876 26.93 -52.69 19.55
C TRP A 876 26.22 -51.35 19.25
N HIS A 877 24.93 -51.36 18.92
CA HIS A 877 24.17 -50.13 18.70
C HIS A 877 24.06 -49.26 19.95
N LEU A 878 23.88 -49.86 21.13
CA LEU A 878 23.85 -49.12 22.40
C LEU A 878 25.22 -48.50 22.74
N HIS A 879 26.30 -49.21 22.45
CA HIS A 879 27.65 -48.69 22.63
C HIS A 879 27.89 -47.45 21.75
N ASN A 880 27.53 -47.53 20.46
CA ASN A 880 27.63 -46.41 19.54
C ASN A 880 26.70 -45.25 19.92
N LEU A 881 25.46 -45.55 20.31
CA LEU A 881 24.51 -44.56 20.83
C LEU A 881 25.06 -43.83 22.06
N PHE A 882 25.68 -44.54 23.00
CA PHE A 882 26.26 -43.93 24.21
C PHE A 882 27.47 -43.06 23.88
N ALA A 883 28.35 -43.53 22.99
CA ALA A 883 29.48 -42.76 22.51
C ALA A 883 29.02 -41.46 21.82
N LYS A 884 28.01 -41.54 20.95
CA LYS A 884 27.43 -40.39 20.24
C LYS A 884 26.72 -39.40 21.17
N LEU A 885 26.02 -39.88 22.19
CA LEU A 885 25.33 -39.04 23.17
C LEU A 885 26.26 -38.49 24.27
N GLY A 886 27.51 -38.95 24.33
CA GLY A 886 28.48 -38.57 25.38
C GLY A 886 28.08 -39.07 26.77
N VAL A 887 27.37 -40.20 26.85
CA VAL A 887 26.81 -40.76 28.09
C VAL A 887 27.40 -42.14 28.40
N ARG A 888 27.30 -42.59 29.65
CA ARG A 888 27.87 -43.88 30.09
C ARG A 888 26.84 -44.90 30.55
N SER A 889 25.55 -44.53 30.61
CA SER A 889 24.49 -45.43 31.08
C SER A 889 23.19 -45.27 30.31
N ARG A 890 22.34 -46.32 30.33
CA ARG A 890 20.99 -46.31 29.72
C ARG A 890 20.15 -45.14 30.23
N THR A 891 20.16 -44.90 31.55
CA THR A 891 19.39 -43.83 32.18
C THR A 891 19.86 -42.44 31.72
N GLN A 892 21.18 -42.24 31.59
CA GLN A 892 21.73 -41.00 31.05
C GLN A 892 21.39 -40.82 29.58
N ALA A 893 21.40 -41.89 28.78
CA ALA A 893 21.00 -41.84 27.38
C ALA A 893 19.52 -41.43 27.21
N VAL A 894 18.62 -41.93 28.07
CA VAL A 894 17.20 -41.55 28.06
C VAL A 894 17.02 -40.08 28.46
N LEU A 895 17.67 -39.61 29.52
CA LEU A 895 17.60 -38.21 29.95
C LEU A 895 18.16 -37.25 28.88
N LYS A 896 19.33 -37.58 28.33
CA LYS A 896 19.93 -36.81 27.23
C LYS A 896 19.05 -36.86 25.98
N GLY A 897 18.47 -38.02 25.67
CA GLY A 897 17.49 -38.21 24.60
C GLY A 897 16.25 -37.35 24.75
N LYS A 898 15.69 -37.20 25.96
CA LYS A 898 14.59 -36.27 26.25
C LYS A 898 15.01 -34.81 26.06
N SER A 899 16.17 -34.41 26.59
CA SER A 899 16.67 -33.03 26.45
C SER A 899 16.94 -32.61 25.00
N LEU A 900 17.27 -33.56 24.12
CA LEU A 900 17.51 -33.34 22.70
C LEU A 900 16.22 -33.51 21.85
N GLY A 901 15.08 -33.83 22.47
CA GLY A 901 13.81 -34.10 21.81
C GLY A 901 13.84 -35.33 20.89
N LEU A 902 14.69 -36.32 21.19
CA LEU A 902 14.76 -37.62 20.50
C LEU A 902 13.71 -38.60 21.04
N LEU A 903 13.17 -38.33 22.24
CA LEU A 903 12.07 -39.03 22.89
C LEU A 903 10.96 -38.01 23.17
N SER A 904 9.71 -38.33 22.81
CA SER A 904 8.56 -37.49 23.15
C SER A 904 8.35 -37.49 24.67
N GLU A 905 7.97 -36.34 25.24
CA GLU A 905 7.45 -36.29 26.61
C GLU A 905 6.15 -37.11 26.65
N ALA A 906 6.04 -37.96 27.67
CA ALA A 906 4.85 -38.75 27.95
C ALA A 906 3.88 -37.93 28.80
#